data_AF-A0A9D1V8S3-F1
#
_entry.id   AF-A0A9D1V8S3-F1
#
_cell.length_a   1.000
_cell.length_b   1.000
_cell.length_c   1.000
_cell.angle_alpha   90.00
_cell.angle_beta   90.00
_cell.angle_gamma   90.00
#
_symmetry.space_group_name_H-M   'P 1'
#
loop_
_entity.id
_entity.type
_entity.pdbx_description
1 polymer ?
#
loop_
_entity_poly.entity_id
_entity_poly.type
_entity_poly.pdbx_seq_one_letter_code
_entity_poly.pdbx_strand_id
1 'polypeptide(L)'
;MKRTFTLLAAAAVLAGLFGFHNFIDAAAMESIGAQLLLPETYEQYLDLQNPSDIAEYGNYLAIADGNKIWLYDKETKSYSSYTQTDADSVTSLNFYEEGGKTLLYFAADMSGSNPILWIDCSSPDEATQTQIQSCATFIISGTDVYFANAQNSIFYTQMSGSDIVSPSDGSGNITPGSEASNITPSFAEQNGTVYFSWNQNIYTANRNSSSPYANTEYNIASFAFTSNGCYYLSMEGYLYRQGSDPELRVESMAGYKFSRICNSGRIYLIYKNCIRAFDADSEQFTGYEIARYSDSVNRLSQNASDVSVYGETVFLADTSSNRVLCIEKSGSSVLELTYSPTRVCAGKEALAVYGSGILTFFVKGDKGYTEAGTTNIANISGIAYADGKFFLSTNSGMTYSYSLQNGAYERENAGNLSITPTDIAADLYGTLYVMTGDGDVYRYDQNTFFNPPSTLDNVTQFSGATRLLADYRGDLYALCGSTLVRCDVKEKTPLTSYDLSPALSLVYNSEGSRAVSFALGFDSAEVYILSDAFVAVTTDADVASLDNLSAADAYTQIYERLPGDNCAQDVLVRAEQGCVSVLLDMNALSQKPSVLPCLNAERMSEARTGVVLAQTEYGVLALFYNYSEEGVATTRSYELRLLLENGGYTLLGTQYYSSAAYSATLSNDVGLYRYPLLQTGSGDGLQPFGVTMQLNGGESVYVLGTLTPEAGVLDAASYSVVRVSRDGQFYYGFVPTGYLVETGESSLREEEFVYRPLKKDSTVVLGGLTLEKEEMLKVYGEADSNGMVFVAYEDADGNVYTGMIREDLLQQPDNSIIAVLVIVPLVTAAVLFSVCYLFLRRQPTLQ
;
A
#
# COMPACT_ATOMS: atom_id res chain seq x y z
N MET A 1 -6.36 33.66 27.89
CA MET A 1 -5.90 33.43 26.51
C MET A 1 -4.41 33.04 26.48
N LYS A 2 -4.00 32.10 27.35
CA LYS A 2 -2.61 31.63 27.58
C LYS A 2 -2.56 30.13 27.95
N ARG A 3 -3.61 29.36 27.59
CA ARG A 3 -3.74 27.93 27.92
C ARG A 3 -3.91 27.01 26.71
N THR A 4 -3.90 27.55 25.49
CA THR A 4 -4.06 26.77 24.25
C THR A 4 -2.74 26.51 23.51
N PHE A 5 -1.64 27.16 23.92
CA PHE A 5 -0.32 27.00 23.28
C PHE A 5 0.59 25.95 23.93
N THR A 6 0.22 25.41 25.10
CA THR A 6 1.06 24.42 25.83
C THR A 6 0.66 22.97 25.53
N LEU A 7 -0.50 22.74 24.92
CA LEU A 7 -0.96 21.40 24.52
C LEU A 7 -0.51 20.97 23.12
N LEU A 8 -0.13 21.89 22.23
CA LEU A 8 0.44 21.54 20.92
C LEU A 8 1.94 21.20 20.98
N ALA A 9 2.66 21.71 21.98
CA ALA A 9 4.10 21.44 22.13
C ALA A 9 4.39 20.08 22.81
N ALA A 10 3.45 19.52 23.57
CA ALA A 10 3.59 18.20 24.20
C ALA A 10 3.26 17.04 23.25
N ALA A 11 2.44 17.26 22.23
CA ALA A 11 2.14 16.26 21.19
C ALA A 11 3.27 16.16 20.13
N ALA A 12 4.11 17.19 19.98
CA ALA A 12 5.21 17.21 19.03
C ALA A 12 6.51 16.57 19.56
N VAL A 13 6.58 16.21 20.85
CA VAL A 13 7.80 15.64 21.48
C VAL A 13 7.67 14.14 21.78
N LEU A 14 6.46 13.56 21.75
CA LEU A 14 6.28 12.10 21.83
C LEU A 14 6.28 11.38 20.47
N ALA A 15 6.30 12.10 19.35
CA ALA A 15 6.45 11.54 18.00
C ALA A 15 7.93 11.41 17.56
N GLY A 16 8.88 11.66 18.46
CA GLY A 16 10.31 11.80 18.15
C GLY A 16 11.20 10.59 18.47
N LEU A 17 10.66 9.39 18.71
CA LEU A 17 11.46 8.24 19.14
C LEU A 17 11.22 6.91 18.39
N PHE A 18 10.44 6.92 17.31
CA PHE A 18 10.42 5.83 16.33
C PHE A 18 10.72 6.42 14.95
N GLY A 19 11.99 6.74 14.74
CA GLY A 19 12.50 7.17 13.45
C GLY A 19 12.80 5.96 12.58
N PHE A 20 11.96 5.72 11.58
CA PHE A 20 12.34 5.23 10.25
C PHE A 20 11.26 5.66 9.25
N HIS A 21 11.41 6.86 8.69
CA HIS A 21 11.65 7.12 7.27
C HIS A 21 11.56 8.63 7.02
N ASN A 22 12.66 9.14 6.48
CA ASN A 22 12.82 10.50 6.00
C ASN A 22 11.81 10.79 4.88
N PHE A 23 11.33 12.04 4.79
CA PHE A 23 11.01 12.62 3.50
C PHE A 23 12.32 12.65 2.71
N ILE A 24 12.49 11.73 1.77
CA ILE A 24 13.65 11.66 0.87
C ILE A 24 13.17 12.13 -0.51
N ASP A 25 13.80 13.19 -1.02
CA ASP A 25 14.01 13.37 -2.46
C ASP A 25 14.54 12.04 -2.99
N ALA A 26 13.72 11.27 -3.71
CA ALA A 26 14.05 9.90 -4.11
C ALA A 26 15.33 9.84 -4.98
N ALA A 27 16.48 9.74 -4.32
CA ALA A 27 17.61 8.97 -4.81
C ALA A 27 17.17 7.50 -4.86
N ALA A 28 17.70 6.74 -5.83
CA ALA A 28 17.43 5.30 -5.98
C ALA A 28 17.34 4.60 -4.62
N MET A 29 16.28 3.82 -4.40
CA MET A 29 16.02 3.15 -3.14
C MET A 29 17.28 2.40 -2.70
N GLU A 30 17.93 2.87 -1.62
CA GLU A 30 19.03 2.12 -1.01
C GLU A 30 18.44 0.80 -0.48
N SER A 31 19.11 -0.32 -0.74
CA SER A 31 18.66 -1.62 -0.20
C SER A 31 18.44 -1.51 1.30
N ILE A 32 17.27 -1.93 1.77
CA ILE A 32 16.93 -1.95 3.19
C ILE A 32 17.67 -3.06 3.97
N GLY A 33 18.42 -3.92 3.27
CA GLY A 33 18.93 -5.18 3.80
C GLY A 33 17.79 -6.08 4.30
N ALA A 34 18.13 -7.19 4.93
CA ALA A 34 17.12 -8.04 5.55
C ALA A 34 16.72 -7.53 6.94
N GLN A 35 15.41 -7.49 7.22
CA GLN A 35 14.85 -7.06 8.51
C GLN A 35 13.72 -7.98 8.97
N LEU A 36 13.48 -8.04 10.28
CA LEU A 36 12.37 -8.81 10.84
C LEU A 36 11.05 -8.03 10.71
N LEU A 37 10.05 -8.66 10.10
CA LEU A 37 8.67 -8.17 10.11
C LEU A 37 7.93 -8.66 11.36
N LEU A 38 8.13 -9.93 11.73
CA LEU A 38 7.44 -10.55 12.86
C LEU A 38 8.28 -11.68 13.50
N PRO A 39 8.58 -11.63 14.81
CA PRO A 39 8.47 -10.47 15.71
C PRO A 39 9.52 -9.39 15.39
N GLU A 40 9.24 -8.14 15.75
CA GLU A 40 10.08 -6.98 15.35
C GLU A 40 11.47 -6.92 16.03
N THR A 41 11.72 -7.71 17.08
CA THR A 41 13.00 -7.67 17.80
C THR A 41 13.62 -9.05 18.01
N TYR A 42 14.94 -9.10 17.83
CA TYR A 42 15.78 -10.28 18.04
C TYR A 42 15.62 -10.91 19.43
N GLU A 43 15.54 -10.07 20.49
CA GLU A 43 15.38 -10.49 21.88
C GLU A 43 14.17 -11.43 22.08
N GLN A 44 13.10 -11.21 21.33
CA GLN A 44 11.84 -11.93 21.48
C GLN A 44 11.88 -13.34 20.87
N TYR A 45 12.95 -13.70 20.16
CA TYR A 45 13.09 -14.98 19.49
C TYR A 45 14.06 -15.92 20.23
N LEU A 46 13.50 -16.88 20.97
CA LEU A 46 14.27 -17.90 21.69
C LEU A 46 13.48 -19.21 21.85
N ASP A 47 14.12 -20.34 21.55
CA ASP A 47 13.50 -21.68 21.55
C ASP A 47 13.51 -22.32 22.94
N LEU A 48 12.65 -21.82 23.82
CA LEU A 48 12.55 -22.28 25.21
C LEU A 48 11.94 -23.68 25.29
N GLN A 49 12.46 -24.52 26.20
CA GLN A 49 11.97 -25.89 26.39
C GLN A 49 11.24 -26.09 27.72
N ASN A 50 11.82 -25.61 28.82
CA ASN A 50 11.35 -25.69 30.20
C ASN A 50 11.72 -24.41 30.98
N PRO A 51 11.19 -23.23 30.61
CA PRO A 51 11.50 -21.99 31.30
C PRO A 51 11.02 -22.03 32.76
N SER A 52 11.89 -21.68 33.69
CA SER A 52 11.65 -21.77 35.14
C SER A 52 11.77 -20.43 35.86
N ASP A 53 12.55 -19.49 35.32
CA ASP A 53 12.72 -18.14 35.89
C ASP A 53 13.21 -17.14 34.84
N ILE A 54 13.01 -15.84 35.12
CA ILE A 54 13.51 -14.73 34.33
C ILE A 54 13.91 -13.56 35.22
N ALA A 55 15.11 -13.04 35.00
CA ALA A 55 15.66 -11.88 35.69
C ALA A 55 16.09 -10.82 34.67
N GLU A 56 15.98 -9.55 35.04
CA GLU A 56 16.39 -8.41 34.21
C GLU A 56 17.12 -7.41 35.11
N TYR A 57 18.29 -6.94 34.66
CA TYR A 57 19.04 -5.91 35.37
C TYR A 57 19.96 -5.15 34.42
N GLY A 58 19.81 -3.83 34.37
CA GLY A 58 20.59 -2.97 33.48
C GLY A 58 20.53 -3.43 32.03
N ASN A 59 21.70 -3.73 31.47
CA ASN A 59 21.88 -4.18 30.08
C ASN A 59 21.60 -5.67 29.86
N TYR A 60 21.29 -6.44 30.91
CA TYR A 60 21.13 -7.89 30.80
C TYR A 60 19.72 -8.37 31.08
N LEU A 61 19.30 -9.39 30.35
CA LEU A 61 18.14 -10.23 30.63
C LEU A 61 18.61 -11.69 30.70
N ALA A 62 18.28 -12.40 31.77
CA ALA A 62 18.62 -13.80 31.96
C ALA A 62 17.38 -14.67 32.06
N ILE A 63 17.38 -15.84 31.41
CA ILE A 63 16.29 -16.81 31.43
C ILE A 63 16.85 -18.17 31.83
N ALA A 64 16.25 -18.80 32.82
CA ALA A 64 16.54 -20.18 33.20
C ALA A 64 15.60 -21.11 32.44
N ASP A 65 16.16 -22.08 31.73
CA ASP A 65 15.47 -22.99 30.81
C ASP A 65 16.02 -24.41 30.95
N GLY A 66 15.38 -25.23 31.78
CA GLY A 66 15.97 -26.49 32.24
C GLY A 66 17.30 -26.23 32.96
N ASN A 67 18.38 -26.89 32.53
CA ASN A 67 19.73 -26.67 33.08
C ASN A 67 20.56 -25.62 32.32
N LYS A 68 19.92 -24.92 31.37
CA LYS A 68 20.54 -23.88 30.56
C LYS A 68 20.10 -22.49 31.02
N ILE A 69 21.03 -21.55 30.97
CA ILE A 69 20.79 -20.13 31.19
C ILE A 69 21.05 -19.40 29.88
N TRP A 70 20.05 -18.66 29.42
CA TRP A 70 20.17 -17.74 28.30
C TRP A 70 20.42 -16.33 28.83
N LEU A 71 21.40 -15.63 28.27
CA LEU A 71 21.75 -14.28 28.66
C LEU A 71 21.70 -13.37 27.44
N TYR A 72 20.74 -12.43 27.42
CA TYR A 72 20.65 -11.40 26.40
C TYR A 72 21.41 -10.16 26.86
N ASP A 73 22.31 -9.68 26.01
CA ASP A 73 22.96 -8.39 26.16
C ASP A 73 22.25 -7.36 25.26
N LYS A 74 21.66 -6.34 25.89
CA LYS A 74 20.90 -5.29 25.21
C LYS A 74 21.79 -4.28 24.47
N GLU A 75 23.06 -4.15 24.84
CA GLU A 75 24.00 -3.27 24.14
C GLU A 75 24.46 -3.90 22.84
N THR A 76 24.88 -5.17 22.87
CA THR A 76 25.32 -5.89 21.67
C THR A 76 24.16 -6.50 20.88
N LYS A 77 22.96 -6.53 21.47
CA LYS A 77 21.73 -7.11 20.91
C LYS A 77 21.89 -8.60 20.55
N SER A 78 22.55 -9.36 21.39
CA SER A 78 22.87 -10.77 21.15
C SER A 78 22.64 -11.64 22.37
N TYR A 79 22.30 -12.91 22.14
CA TYR A 79 22.24 -13.92 23.20
C TYR A 79 23.59 -14.65 23.33
N SER A 80 23.99 -14.90 24.56
CA SER A 80 24.95 -15.93 24.95
C SER A 80 24.24 -16.98 25.83
N SER A 81 24.93 -18.07 26.16
CA SER A 81 24.34 -19.10 27.01
C SER A 81 25.36 -19.84 27.85
N TYR A 82 24.94 -20.23 29.05
CA TYR A 82 25.67 -21.10 29.96
C TYR A 82 24.85 -22.38 30.23
N THR A 83 25.49 -23.54 30.28
CA THR A 83 24.81 -24.81 30.62
C THR A 83 25.48 -25.43 31.84
N GLN A 84 24.72 -25.63 32.92
CA GLN A 84 25.19 -26.35 34.10
C GLN A 84 25.01 -27.85 33.88
N THR A 85 26.03 -28.53 33.35
CA THR A 85 25.91 -29.93 32.89
C THR A 85 25.55 -30.93 33.98
N ASP A 86 25.93 -30.66 35.22
CA ASP A 86 25.69 -31.54 36.37
C ASP A 86 24.37 -31.24 37.11
N ALA A 87 23.57 -30.31 36.58
CA ALA A 87 22.26 -29.96 37.11
C ALA A 87 21.13 -30.53 36.24
N ASP A 88 20.06 -30.96 36.89
CA ASP A 88 18.80 -31.32 36.24
C ASP A 88 18.02 -30.06 35.83
N SER A 89 18.11 -29.00 36.64
CA SER A 89 17.50 -27.70 36.33
C SER A 89 18.15 -26.53 37.08
N VAL A 90 17.91 -25.32 36.58
CA VAL A 90 18.13 -24.05 37.27
C VAL A 90 16.78 -23.52 37.72
N THR A 91 16.64 -23.19 39.00
CA THR A 91 15.31 -22.91 39.61
C THR A 91 15.10 -21.45 39.98
N SER A 92 16.16 -20.66 40.11
CA SER A 92 16.06 -19.27 40.57
C SER A 92 17.22 -18.45 40.02
N LEU A 93 16.95 -17.22 39.59
CA LEU A 93 17.94 -16.27 39.07
C LEU A 93 17.94 -14.96 39.88
N ASN A 94 19.10 -14.35 40.08
CA ASN A 94 19.21 -13.02 40.66
C ASN A 94 20.51 -12.31 40.21
N PHE A 95 20.43 -11.02 39.88
CA PHE A 95 21.60 -10.24 39.51
C PHE A 95 22.21 -9.53 40.72
N TYR A 96 23.53 -9.42 40.75
CA TYR A 96 24.26 -8.64 41.76
C TYR A 96 25.46 -7.93 41.13
N GLU A 97 25.69 -6.69 41.55
CA GLU A 97 26.86 -5.91 41.11
C GLU A 97 27.97 -5.95 42.15
N GLU A 98 29.17 -6.32 41.73
CA GLU A 98 30.37 -6.32 42.57
C GLU A 98 31.58 -5.86 41.76
N GLY A 99 32.33 -4.88 42.29
CA GLY A 99 33.58 -4.44 41.65
C GLY A 99 33.44 -3.91 40.22
N GLY A 100 32.26 -3.38 39.84
CA GLY A 100 31.97 -2.90 38.49
C GLY A 100 31.60 -3.98 37.49
N LYS A 101 31.34 -5.21 37.95
CA LYS A 101 30.86 -6.33 37.14
C LYS A 101 29.42 -6.65 37.49
N THR A 102 28.65 -7.05 36.47
CA THR A 102 27.32 -7.63 36.66
C THR A 102 27.45 -9.15 36.73
N LEU A 103 27.09 -9.72 37.88
CA LEU A 103 27.12 -11.16 38.13
C LEU A 103 25.69 -11.69 38.14
N LEU A 104 25.48 -12.86 37.54
CA LEU A 104 24.22 -13.59 37.63
C LEU A 104 24.37 -14.77 38.57
N TYR A 105 23.68 -14.71 39.71
CA TYR A 105 23.56 -15.81 40.65
C TYR A 105 22.39 -16.71 40.25
N PHE A 106 22.55 -18.02 40.48
CA PHE A 106 21.50 -19.00 40.21
C PHE A 106 21.55 -20.21 41.14
N ALA A 107 20.38 -20.80 41.40
CA ALA A 107 20.25 -22.04 42.15
C ALA A 107 20.18 -23.21 41.16
N ALA A 108 21.06 -24.19 41.33
CA ALA A 108 21.13 -25.37 40.48
C ALA A 108 20.67 -26.61 41.26
N ASP A 109 19.72 -27.36 40.70
CA ASP A 109 19.27 -28.64 41.25
C ASP A 109 20.21 -29.75 40.75
N MET A 110 21.18 -30.13 41.59
CA MET A 110 22.20 -31.14 41.25
C MET A 110 22.01 -32.39 42.10
N SER A 111 22.45 -33.54 41.59
CA SER A 111 22.32 -34.80 42.32
C SER A 111 23.08 -34.77 43.65
N GLY A 112 22.35 -34.68 44.77
CA GLY A 112 22.90 -34.69 46.12
C GLY A 112 23.29 -33.32 46.70
N SER A 113 23.15 -32.22 45.96
CA SER A 113 23.40 -30.85 46.44
C SER A 113 22.65 -29.83 45.58
N ASN A 114 22.15 -28.75 46.18
CA ASN A 114 21.46 -27.70 45.43
C ASN A 114 22.14 -26.35 45.68
N PRO A 115 23.36 -26.13 45.16
CA PRO A 115 24.14 -24.94 45.50
C PRO A 115 23.60 -23.68 44.82
N ILE A 116 23.97 -22.53 45.37
CA ILE A 116 23.92 -21.25 44.65
C ILE A 116 25.28 -21.07 43.97
N LEU A 117 25.26 -20.86 42.65
CA LEU A 117 26.42 -20.52 41.83
C LEU A 117 26.27 -19.12 41.26
N TRP A 118 27.33 -18.58 40.66
CA TRP A 118 27.27 -17.37 39.85
C TRP A 118 28.18 -17.41 38.63
N ILE A 119 27.81 -16.66 37.59
CA ILE A 119 28.60 -16.41 36.37
C ILE A 119 28.81 -14.89 36.19
N ASP A 120 29.92 -14.52 35.54
CA ASP A 120 30.15 -13.14 35.07
C ASP A 120 29.39 -12.94 33.76
N CYS A 121 28.48 -11.95 33.70
CA CYS A 121 27.64 -11.73 32.53
C CYS A 121 28.44 -11.35 31.27
N SER A 122 29.64 -10.78 31.45
CA SER A 122 30.53 -10.42 30.34
C SER A 122 31.30 -11.62 29.76
N SER A 123 31.39 -12.73 30.49
CA SER A 123 32.08 -13.96 30.08
C SER A 123 31.43 -15.17 30.79
N PRO A 124 30.22 -15.59 30.36
CA PRO A 124 29.40 -16.57 31.09
C PRO A 124 29.86 -18.02 30.87
N ASP A 125 31.16 -18.29 30.79
CA ASP A 125 31.70 -19.60 30.39
C ASP A 125 31.88 -20.56 31.57
N GLU A 126 32.09 -20.03 32.78
CA GLU A 126 32.37 -20.79 33.99
C GLU A 126 31.58 -20.26 35.18
N ALA A 127 30.93 -21.16 35.93
CA ALA A 127 30.23 -20.82 37.16
C ALA A 127 31.09 -21.09 38.39
N THR A 128 30.96 -20.21 39.38
CA THR A 128 31.61 -20.35 40.69
C THR A 128 30.58 -20.67 41.76
N GLN A 129 30.80 -21.73 42.53
CA GLN A 129 29.95 -22.06 43.68
C GLN A 129 30.16 -21.08 44.84
N THR A 130 29.07 -20.76 45.52
CA THR A 130 29.09 -20.04 46.80
C THR A 130 29.18 -21.02 47.98
N GLN A 131 29.22 -20.51 49.22
CA GLN A 131 29.15 -21.37 50.41
C GLN A 131 27.76 -22.00 50.65
N ILE A 132 26.73 -21.59 49.91
CA ILE A 132 25.38 -22.16 50.01
C ILE A 132 25.30 -23.42 49.16
N GLN A 133 25.13 -24.56 49.81
CA GLN A 133 25.11 -25.90 49.18
C GLN A 133 23.70 -26.54 49.11
N SER A 134 22.69 -25.87 49.67
CA SER A 134 21.29 -26.30 49.62
C SER A 134 20.36 -25.10 49.51
N CYS A 135 19.77 -24.94 48.33
CA CYS A 135 18.91 -23.83 47.95
C CYS A 135 17.89 -24.30 46.91
N ALA A 136 16.60 -24.05 47.17
CA ALA A 136 15.51 -24.26 46.22
C ALA A 136 15.19 -22.96 45.46
N THR A 137 15.23 -21.82 46.15
CA THR A 137 15.04 -20.47 45.60
C THR A 137 15.70 -19.44 46.52
N PHE A 138 16.03 -18.28 45.98
CA PHE A 138 16.66 -17.20 46.74
C PHE A 138 16.38 -15.84 46.11
N ILE A 139 16.65 -14.79 46.89
CA ILE A 139 16.68 -13.41 46.44
C ILE A 139 17.87 -12.71 47.09
N ILE A 140 18.55 -11.88 46.31
CA ILE A 140 19.59 -10.97 46.77
C ILE A 140 18.98 -9.57 46.71
N SER A 141 18.99 -8.85 47.83
CA SER A 141 18.47 -7.48 47.94
C SER A 141 19.51 -6.62 48.63
N GLY A 142 20.19 -5.77 47.84
CA GLY A 142 21.42 -5.10 48.28
C GLY A 142 22.47 -6.14 48.70
N THR A 143 22.93 -6.09 49.94
CA THR A 143 23.89 -7.08 50.49
C THR A 143 23.22 -8.22 51.24
N ASP A 144 21.91 -8.18 51.44
CA ASP A 144 21.16 -9.18 52.18
C ASP A 144 20.70 -10.30 51.25
N VAL A 145 20.84 -11.55 51.72
CA VAL A 145 20.47 -12.75 50.97
C VAL A 145 19.44 -13.53 51.77
N TYR A 146 18.32 -13.84 51.12
CA TYR A 146 17.30 -14.71 51.67
C TYR A 146 17.14 -15.92 50.76
N PHE A 147 17.10 -17.11 51.33
CA PHE A 147 16.97 -18.34 50.55
C PHE A 147 16.14 -19.39 51.28
N ALA A 148 15.47 -20.23 50.52
CA ALA A 148 14.85 -21.46 51.02
C ALA A 148 15.78 -22.62 50.72
N ASN A 149 16.09 -23.47 51.71
CA ASN A 149 16.87 -24.68 51.46
C ASN A 149 16.03 -25.77 50.74
N ALA A 150 16.64 -26.91 50.42
CA ALA A 150 15.93 -28.02 49.74
C ALA A 150 14.81 -28.67 50.59
N GLN A 151 14.73 -28.37 51.90
CA GLN A 151 13.64 -28.78 52.79
C GLN A 151 12.66 -27.61 53.04
N ASN A 152 12.69 -26.59 52.19
CA ASN A 152 11.86 -25.39 52.25
C ASN A 152 12.02 -24.55 53.52
N SER A 153 13.04 -24.75 54.36
CA SER A 153 13.30 -23.85 55.48
C SER A 153 13.93 -22.54 55.01
N ILE A 154 13.48 -21.41 55.53
CA ILE A 154 13.91 -20.07 55.11
C ILE A 154 15.08 -19.60 55.96
N PHE A 155 16.12 -19.08 55.32
CA PHE A 155 17.32 -18.54 55.95
C PHE A 155 17.63 -17.14 55.47
N TYR A 156 18.24 -16.37 56.36
CA TYR A 156 18.88 -15.09 56.12
C TYR A 156 20.41 -15.25 56.20
N THR A 157 21.12 -14.63 55.26
CA THR A 157 22.57 -14.44 55.28
C THR A 157 22.94 -13.17 54.50
N GLN A 158 24.22 -12.95 54.20
CA GLN A 158 24.71 -11.77 53.50
C GLN A 158 25.76 -12.12 52.45
N MET A 159 25.92 -11.20 51.50
CA MET A 159 27.02 -11.17 50.54
C MET A 159 28.36 -10.88 51.25
N SER A 160 29.43 -11.47 50.74
CA SER A 160 30.83 -11.18 51.11
C SER A 160 31.65 -11.04 49.83
N GLY A 161 31.63 -9.84 49.22
CA GLY A 161 32.12 -9.64 47.86
C GLY A 161 31.25 -10.43 46.88
N SER A 162 31.87 -11.25 46.04
CA SER A 162 31.16 -12.14 45.09
C SER A 162 30.74 -13.49 45.69
N ASP A 163 30.95 -13.75 46.99
CA ASP A 163 30.52 -14.99 47.65
C ASP A 163 29.30 -14.73 48.56
N ILE A 164 28.56 -15.79 48.88
CA ILE A 164 27.46 -15.77 49.85
C ILE A 164 27.92 -16.52 51.10
N VAL A 165 27.85 -15.87 52.26
CA VAL A 165 28.30 -16.47 53.52
C VAL A 165 27.35 -17.60 53.93
N SER A 166 27.88 -18.75 54.35
CA SER A 166 27.03 -19.80 54.92
C SER A 166 26.52 -19.39 56.31
N PRO A 167 25.22 -19.53 56.61
CA PRO A 167 24.73 -19.37 57.98
C PRO A 167 25.40 -20.41 58.90
N SER A 168 25.93 -19.99 60.05
CA SER A 168 26.46 -20.92 61.07
C SER A 168 25.33 -21.74 61.73
N ASP A 169 25.52 -23.04 62.00
CA ASP A 169 24.63 -23.98 62.73
C ASP A 169 23.27 -23.45 63.23
N GLY A 170 22.31 -23.24 62.31
CA GLY A 170 20.94 -22.81 62.62
C GLY A 170 20.71 -21.30 62.85
N SER A 171 21.77 -20.50 62.92
CA SER A 171 21.67 -19.03 62.86
C SER A 171 21.07 -18.59 61.52
N GLY A 172 20.29 -17.51 61.53
CA GLY A 172 19.65 -17.00 60.32
C GLY A 172 18.37 -17.74 59.88
N ASN A 173 17.94 -18.84 60.54
CA ASN A 173 16.64 -19.45 60.24
C ASN A 173 15.50 -18.49 60.61
N ILE A 174 14.68 -18.12 59.62
CA ILE A 174 13.53 -17.22 59.77
C ILE A 174 12.21 -17.90 59.39
N THR A 175 12.18 -19.23 59.38
CA THR A 175 10.99 -20.02 59.01
C THR A 175 9.81 -19.71 59.95
N PRO A 176 8.62 -19.38 59.42
CA PRO A 176 7.45 -19.11 60.25
C PRO A 176 6.88 -20.37 60.92
N GLY A 177 6.72 -20.33 62.24
CA GLY A 177 5.99 -21.36 63.01
C GLY A 177 6.67 -22.74 63.05
N SER A 178 5.92 -23.76 63.49
CA SER A 178 6.38 -25.15 63.60
C SER A 178 5.83 -26.09 62.52
N GLU A 179 5.01 -25.58 61.60
CA GLU A 179 4.42 -26.39 60.52
C GLU A 179 5.39 -26.45 59.35
N ALA A 180 5.78 -27.66 58.96
CA ALA A 180 6.59 -27.87 57.77
C ALA A 180 5.78 -27.52 56.52
N SER A 181 6.38 -26.80 55.58
CA SER A 181 5.80 -26.60 54.24
C SER A 181 6.35 -27.64 53.27
N ASN A 182 5.45 -28.27 52.51
CA ASN A 182 5.79 -29.12 51.37
C ASN A 182 5.81 -28.33 50.05
N ILE A 183 5.69 -27.01 50.09
CA ILE A 183 5.64 -26.13 48.93
C ILE A 183 6.92 -25.28 48.94
N THR A 184 7.60 -25.22 47.80
CA THR A 184 8.76 -24.35 47.64
C THR A 184 8.32 -22.89 47.82
N PRO A 185 8.88 -22.17 48.80
CA PRO A 185 8.63 -20.75 48.99
C PRO A 185 9.01 -19.96 47.74
N SER A 186 8.38 -18.82 47.53
CA SER A 186 8.77 -17.84 46.51
C SER A 186 9.16 -16.54 47.20
N PHE A 187 10.05 -15.76 46.58
CA PHE A 187 10.49 -14.46 47.10
C PHE A 187 10.06 -13.34 46.16
N ALA A 188 9.74 -12.18 46.74
CA ALA A 188 9.54 -10.94 46.00
C ALA A 188 10.04 -9.75 46.83
N GLU A 189 10.46 -8.69 46.16
CA GLU A 189 10.85 -7.43 46.80
C GLU A 189 9.84 -6.33 46.47
N GLN A 190 9.53 -5.49 47.45
CA GLN A 190 8.82 -4.23 47.23
C GLN A 190 9.45 -3.14 48.09
N ASN A 191 9.86 -2.04 47.45
CA ASN A 191 10.42 -0.86 48.12
C ASN A 191 11.56 -1.19 49.11
N GLY A 192 12.50 -2.06 48.73
CA GLY A 192 13.62 -2.46 49.60
C GLY A 192 13.26 -3.43 50.72
N THR A 193 12.01 -3.91 50.78
CA THR A 193 11.57 -4.94 51.73
C THR A 193 11.41 -6.26 51.00
N VAL A 194 12.03 -7.32 51.53
CA VAL A 194 11.89 -8.68 50.99
C VAL A 194 10.71 -9.39 51.65
N TYR A 195 9.96 -10.12 50.84
CA TYR A 195 8.83 -10.93 51.23
C TYR A 195 9.03 -12.36 50.75
N PHE A 196 8.41 -13.32 51.45
CA PHE A 196 8.37 -14.70 51.01
C PHE A 196 7.01 -15.35 51.27
N SER A 197 6.67 -16.35 50.45
CA SER A 197 5.46 -17.15 50.65
C SER A 197 5.71 -18.32 51.62
N TRP A 198 4.70 -18.64 52.42
CA TRP A 198 4.65 -19.83 53.27
C TRP A 198 3.22 -20.38 53.25
N ASN A 199 3.00 -21.42 52.44
CA ASN A 199 1.67 -21.97 52.15
C ASN A 199 0.72 -20.88 51.57
N GLN A 200 -0.31 -20.49 52.32
CA GLN A 200 -1.29 -19.45 51.96
C GLN A 200 -0.92 -18.05 52.46
N ASN A 201 0.26 -17.86 53.03
CA ASN A 201 0.62 -16.62 53.70
C ASN A 201 1.84 -15.98 53.05
N ILE A 202 1.89 -14.66 53.04
CA ILE A 202 3.04 -13.86 52.68
C ILE A 202 3.61 -13.27 53.97
N TYR A 203 4.91 -13.41 54.17
CA TYR A 203 5.65 -12.89 55.31
C TYR A 203 6.65 -11.84 54.84
N THR A 204 6.88 -10.83 55.69
CA THR A 204 8.06 -9.95 55.57
C THR A 204 9.28 -10.70 56.11
N ALA A 205 10.37 -10.68 55.34
CA ALA A 205 11.66 -11.21 55.74
C ALA A 205 12.44 -10.13 56.49
N ASN A 206 12.83 -10.41 57.74
CA ASN A 206 13.68 -9.52 58.53
C ASN A 206 14.98 -10.25 58.89
N ARG A 207 16.00 -9.48 59.28
CA ARG A 207 17.22 -10.05 59.82
C ARG A 207 16.89 -10.88 61.07
N ASN A 208 16.97 -12.21 60.94
CA ASN A 208 16.70 -13.22 61.97
C ASN A 208 15.23 -13.38 62.40
N SER A 209 14.26 -12.82 61.68
CA SER A 209 12.84 -13.09 61.98
C SER A 209 11.95 -12.92 60.74
N SER A 210 10.71 -13.38 60.85
CA SER A 210 9.66 -13.16 59.85
C SER A 210 8.41 -12.61 60.53
N SER A 211 7.66 -11.74 59.85
CA SER A 211 6.36 -11.27 60.36
C SER A 211 5.26 -11.45 59.31
N PRO A 212 4.06 -11.93 59.69
CA PRO A 212 2.94 -12.05 58.75
C PRO A 212 2.64 -10.71 58.08
N TYR A 213 2.36 -10.74 56.77
CA TYR A 213 2.01 -9.56 55.98
C TYR A 213 0.62 -9.66 55.38
N ALA A 214 0.35 -10.76 54.65
CA ALA A 214 -0.92 -11.00 53.99
C ALA A 214 -1.23 -12.49 53.94
N ASN A 215 -2.50 -12.84 53.72
CA ASN A 215 -2.96 -14.19 53.46
C ASN A 215 -3.75 -14.25 52.14
N THR A 216 -3.82 -15.45 51.57
CA THR A 216 -4.52 -15.79 50.33
C THR A 216 -5.48 -16.95 50.58
N GLU A 217 -6.41 -17.21 49.65
CA GLU A 217 -7.28 -18.39 49.73
C GLU A 217 -6.53 -19.68 49.40
N TYR A 218 -5.68 -19.60 48.38
CA TYR A 218 -4.97 -20.75 47.83
C TYR A 218 -3.48 -20.71 48.18
N ASN A 219 -2.87 -21.88 48.25
CA ASN A 219 -1.42 -21.99 48.40
C ASN A 219 -0.69 -21.29 47.25
N ILE A 220 0.34 -20.52 47.61
CA ILE A 220 1.05 -19.62 46.71
C ILE A 220 2.22 -20.37 46.05
N ALA A 221 2.21 -20.45 44.72
CA ALA A 221 3.35 -20.96 43.94
C ALA A 221 4.40 -19.87 43.72
N SER A 222 3.97 -18.67 43.34
CA SER A 222 4.80 -17.49 43.19
C SER A 222 3.95 -16.23 43.28
N PHE A 223 4.55 -15.09 43.58
CA PHE A 223 3.84 -13.83 43.70
C PHE A 223 4.74 -12.65 43.32
N ALA A 224 4.11 -11.53 42.97
CA ALA A 224 4.79 -10.29 42.65
C ALA A 224 3.99 -9.09 43.16
N PHE A 225 4.72 -8.06 43.59
CA PHE A 225 4.13 -6.77 43.91
C PHE A 225 4.14 -5.85 42.71
N THR A 226 3.08 -5.04 42.60
CA THR A 226 2.83 -4.11 41.49
C THR A 226 2.32 -2.78 42.05
N SER A 227 2.14 -1.78 41.18
CA SER A 227 1.43 -0.53 41.51
C SER A 227 0.02 -0.77 42.05
N ASN A 228 -0.65 -1.83 41.59
CA ASN A 228 -2.06 -2.15 41.90
C ASN A 228 -2.24 -3.17 43.02
N GLY A 229 -1.14 -3.57 43.66
CA GLY A 229 -1.14 -4.52 44.77
C GLY A 229 -0.34 -5.79 44.46
N CYS A 230 -0.63 -6.85 45.21
CA CYS A 230 0.03 -8.14 45.09
C CYS A 230 -0.78 -9.06 44.17
N TYR A 231 -0.11 -9.63 43.16
CA TYR A 231 -0.65 -10.70 42.34
C TYR A 231 0.07 -12.00 42.72
N TYR A 232 -0.66 -13.12 42.73
CA TYR A 232 -0.08 -14.41 43.04
C TYR A 232 -0.64 -15.51 42.13
N LEU A 233 0.20 -16.51 41.88
CA LEU A 233 -0.20 -17.76 41.25
C LEU A 233 -0.53 -18.78 42.32
N SER A 234 -1.65 -19.47 42.16
CA SER A 234 -1.93 -20.68 42.94
C SER A 234 -1.05 -21.85 42.50
N MET A 235 -0.96 -22.90 43.31
CA MET A 235 -0.31 -24.17 42.90
C MET A 235 -0.95 -24.84 41.67
N GLU A 236 -2.17 -24.44 41.28
CA GLU A 236 -2.81 -24.91 40.05
C GLU A 236 -2.48 -24.04 38.82
N GLY A 237 -1.76 -22.93 39.02
CA GLY A 237 -1.28 -22.03 37.97
C GLY A 237 -2.21 -20.88 37.61
N TYR A 238 -3.29 -20.66 38.34
CA TYR A 238 -4.21 -19.53 38.07
C TYR A 238 -3.72 -18.25 38.73
N LEU A 239 -3.91 -17.11 38.05
CA LEU A 239 -3.53 -15.79 38.50
C LEU A 239 -4.65 -15.12 39.31
N TYR A 240 -4.31 -14.69 40.52
CA TYR A 240 -5.20 -14.03 41.47
C TYR A 240 -4.65 -12.68 41.89
N ARG A 241 -5.56 -11.79 42.27
CA ARG A 241 -5.23 -10.53 42.94
C ARG A 241 -5.48 -10.68 44.43
N GLN A 242 -4.46 -10.40 45.24
CA GLN A 242 -4.63 -10.35 46.69
C GLN A 242 -5.48 -9.13 47.06
N GLY A 243 -6.55 -9.34 47.81
CA GLY A 243 -7.53 -8.30 48.14
C GLY A 243 -8.64 -8.77 49.08
N SER A 244 -9.72 -8.00 49.16
CA SER A 244 -10.87 -8.30 50.02
C SER A 244 -11.72 -9.47 49.54
N ASP A 245 -11.70 -9.75 48.24
CA ASP A 245 -12.30 -10.95 47.64
C ASP A 245 -11.17 -11.96 47.36
N PRO A 246 -11.03 -13.01 48.17
CA PRO A 246 -9.90 -13.92 48.11
C PRO A 246 -10.02 -14.95 46.97
N GLU A 247 -11.17 -15.04 46.29
CA GLU A 247 -11.38 -15.89 45.11
C GLU A 247 -11.22 -15.14 43.78
N LEU A 248 -10.93 -13.83 43.83
CA LEU A 248 -10.89 -12.97 42.64
C LEU A 248 -9.74 -13.33 41.70
N ARG A 249 -10.07 -14.06 40.64
CA ARG A 249 -9.20 -14.31 39.49
C ARG A 249 -9.11 -13.06 38.61
N VAL A 250 -7.97 -12.91 37.96
CA VAL A 250 -7.82 -11.94 36.86
C VAL A 250 -8.64 -12.47 35.67
N GLU A 251 -9.76 -11.82 35.38
CA GLU A 251 -10.79 -12.32 34.45
C GLU A 251 -10.25 -12.56 33.03
N SER A 252 -9.48 -11.60 32.52
CA SER A 252 -8.77 -11.66 31.24
C SER A 252 -7.78 -12.82 31.12
N MET A 253 -7.35 -13.37 32.26
CA MET A 253 -6.36 -14.44 32.35
C MET A 253 -6.97 -15.78 32.77
N ALA A 254 -8.29 -15.87 32.94
CA ALA A 254 -8.97 -17.04 33.51
C ALA A 254 -8.78 -18.34 32.69
N GLY A 255 -8.53 -18.22 31.38
CA GLY A 255 -8.26 -19.35 30.48
C GLY A 255 -6.82 -19.88 30.52
N TYR A 256 -5.92 -19.24 31.26
CA TYR A 256 -4.49 -19.56 31.26
C TYR A 256 -4.06 -20.26 32.56
N LYS A 257 -2.99 -21.05 32.45
CA LYS A 257 -2.29 -21.67 33.59
C LYS A 257 -0.80 -21.40 33.46
N PHE A 258 -0.25 -20.73 34.45
CA PHE A 258 1.13 -20.27 34.48
C PHE A 258 1.96 -21.13 35.43
N SER A 259 3.24 -21.30 35.11
CA SER A 259 4.19 -21.95 36.01
C SER A 259 4.80 -20.96 37.00
N ARG A 260 4.97 -19.69 36.62
CA ARG A 260 5.60 -18.67 37.46
C ARG A 260 5.19 -17.25 37.11
N ILE A 261 5.15 -16.38 38.12
CA ILE A 261 5.16 -14.92 37.98
C ILE A 261 6.50 -14.37 38.49
N CYS A 262 7.15 -13.53 37.69
CA CYS A 262 8.42 -12.88 38.02
C CYS A 262 8.26 -11.37 37.89
N ASN A 263 8.88 -10.59 38.78
CA ASN A 263 8.96 -9.14 38.64
C ASN A 263 10.43 -8.71 38.71
N SER A 264 10.93 -8.22 37.58
CA SER A 264 12.32 -7.82 37.38
C SER A 264 12.41 -6.41 36.77
N GLY A 265 11.46 -5.53 37.11
CA GLY A 265 11.27 -4.22 36.45
C GLY A 265 10.09 -4.23 35.47
N ARG A 266 9.81 -5.40 34.89
CA ARG A 266 8.55 -5.77 34.24
C ARG A 266 8.00 -7.04 34.88
N ILE A 267 6.69 -7.23 34.82
CA ILE A 267 6.04 -8.46 35.27
C ILE A 267 6.00 -9.45 34.11
N TYR A 268 6.53 -10.65 34.35
CA TYR A 268 6.51 -11.75 33.40
C TYR A 268 5.69 -12.91 33.95
N LEU A 269 4.92 -13.53 33.06
CA LEU A 269 4.22 -14.78 33.30
C LEU A 269 4.82 -15.85 32.41
N ILE A 270 5.27 -16.94 33.03
CA ILE A 270 5.77 -18.11 32.30
C ILE A 270 4.57 -19.01 31.98
N TYR A 271 4.31 -19.20 30.68
CA TYR A 271 3.20 -19.96 30.15
C TYR A 271 3.72 -20.98 29.15
N LYS A 272 3.64 -22.28 29.48
CA LYS A 272 4.23 -23.36 28.67
C LYS A 272 5.72 -23.04 28.39
N ASN A 273 6.08 -22.94 27.11
CA ASN A 273 7.43 -22.67 26.62
C ASN A 273 7.59 -21.20 26.20
N CYS A 274 6.82 -20.30 26.83
CA CYS A 274 6.79 -18.89 26.48
C CYS A 274 6.88 -18.03 27.74
N ILE A 275 7.51 -16.87 27.62
CA ILE A 275 7.54 -15.85 28.68
C ILE A 275 6.83 -14.61 28.16
N ARG A 276 5.71 -14.25 28.80
CA ARG A 276 4.85 -13.15 28.36
C ARG A 276 4.86 -12.03 29.38
N ALA A 277 5.00 -10.80 28.89
CA ALA A 277 4.90 -9.63 29.75
C ALA A 277 3.44 -9.31 30.08
N PHE A 278 3.16 -9.14 31.37
CA PHE A 278 1.86 -8.80 31.92
C PHE A 278 1.84 -7.35 32.38
N ASP A 279 0.79 -6.62 32.04
CA ASP A 279 0.52 -5.28 32.55
C ASP A 279 -0.52 -5.36 33.66
N ALA A 280 -0.13 -4.93 34.87
CA ALA A 280 -1.02 -4.93 36.03
C ALA A 280 -2.07 -3.81 35.98
N ASP A 281 -1.88 -2.76 35.18
CA ASP A 281 -2.84 -1.65 35.06
C ASP A 281 -4.04 -2.03 34.20
N SER A 282 -3.79 -2.66 33.05
CA SER A 282 -4.84 -3.20 32.17
C SER A 282 -5.25 -4.63 32.50
N GLU A 283 -4.47 -5.33 33.34
CA GLU A 283 -4.58 -6.77 33.61
C GLU A 283 -4.54 -7.63 32.34
N GLN A 284 -3.76 -7.24 31.33
CA GLN A 284 -3.65 -7.92 30.02
C GLN A 284 -2.19 -8.24 29.68
N PHE A 285 -1.98 -9.09 28.66
CA PHE A 285 -0.65 -9.20 28.06
C PHE A 285 -0.33 -7.93 27.28
N THR A 286 0.93 -7.48 27.37
CA THR A 286 1.40 -6.27 26.66
C THR A 286 1.67 -6.50 25.17
N GLY A 287 1.69 -7.76 24.73
CA GLY A 287 2.16 -8.17 23.39
C GLY A 287 3.66 -8.48 23.33
N TYR A 288 4.44 -8.11 24.35
CA TYR A 288 5.84 -8.54 24.46
C TYR A 288 5.91 -10.00 24.94
N GLU A 289 6.65 -10.83 24.19
CA GLU A 289 6.76 -12.26 24.44
C GLU A 289 8.11 -12.80 23.96
N ILE A 290 8.75 -13.65 24.78
CA ILE A 290 9.94 -14.39 24.39
C ILE A 290 9.53 -15.83 24.13
N ALA A 291 9.57 -16.22 22.86
CA ALA A 291 9.28 -17.57 22.38
C ALA A 291 9.70 -17.70 20.91
N ARG A 292 10.08 -18.91 20.49
CA ARG A 292 10.24 -19.23 19.07
C ARG A 292 8.88 -19.36 18.36
N TYR A 293 7.92 -19.98 19.04
CA TYR A 293 6.57 -20.22 18.54
C TYR A 293 5.53 -19.81 19.58
N SER A 294 4.43 -19.20 19.14
CA SER A 294 3.35 -18.79 20.04
C SER A 294 2.02 -18.64 19.30
N ASP A 295 0.92 -18.77 20.06
CA ASP A 295 -0.45 -18.49 19.61
C ASP A 295 -0.85 -17.02 19.76
N SER A 296 0.06 -16.13 20.18
CA SER A 296 -0.19 -14.69 20.22
C SER A 296 -0.44 -14.10 18.82
N VAL A 297 -1.23 -13.02 18.74
CA VAL A 297 -1.64 -12.38 17.48
C VAL A 297 -0.48 -11.75 16.68
N ASN A 298 0.65 -11.53 17.34
CA ASN A 298 1.89 -10.99 16.76
C ASN A 298 3.02 -12.03 16.73
N ARG A 299 2.67 -13.32 16.64
CA ARG A 299 3.62 -14.45 16.59
C ARG A 299 3.13 -15.53 15.65
N LEU A 300 4.07 -16.25 15.04
CA LEU A 300 3.78 -17.47 14.31
C LEU A 300 3.75 -18.66 15.26
N SER A 301 2.80 -19.57 15.02
CA SER A 301 2.87 -20.91 15.60
C SER A 301 3.83 -21.78 14.79
N GLN A 302 4.06 -22.99 15.28
CA GLN A 302 4.90 -23.95 14.56
C GLN A 302 4.25 -24.31 13.21
N ASN A 303 5.07 -24.58 12.20
CA ASN A 303 4.62 -25.05 10.88
C ASN A 303 3.75 -24.07 10.09
N ALA A 304 3.91 -22.75 10.27
CA ALA A 304 3.37 -21.80 9.32
C ALA A 304 3.83 -22.15 7.89
N SER A 305 2.90 -22.16 6.93
CA SER A 305 3.12 -22.89 5.67
C SER A 305 3.19 -22.01 4.44
N ASP A 306 2.59 -20.83 4.47
CA ASP A 306 2.49 -19.96 3.30
C ASP A 306 2.35 -18.49 3.66
N VAL A 307 2.80 -17.62 2.76
CA VAL A 307 2.71 -16.17 2.86
C VAL A 307 2.17 -15.59 1.54
N SER A 308 1.36 -14.56 1.64
CA SER A 308 0.85 -13.80 0.49
C SER A 308 0.70 -12.34 0.86
N VAL A 309 0.81 -11.45 -0.13
CA VAL A 309 0.74 -10.00 0.06
C VAL A 309 -0.14 -9.38 -1.01
N TYR A 310 -0.92 -8.36 -0.64
CA TYR A 310 -1.60 -7.48 -1.59
C TYR A 310 -1.64 -6.07 -1.00
N GLY A 311 -1.11 -5.09 -1.73
CA GLY A 311 -0.86 -3.76 -1.20
C GLY A 311 0.03 -3.83 0.05
N GLU A 312 -0.37 -3.13 1.13
CA GLU A 312 0.36 -3.10 2.41
C GLU A 312 -0.03 -4.21 3.39
N THR A 313 -0.83 -5.21 2.97
CA THR A 313 -1.30 -6.28 3.88
C THR A 313 -0.61 -7.61 3.59
N VAL A 314 0.04 -8.17 4.61
CA VAL A 314 0.66 -9.49 4.58
C VAL A 314 -0.23 -10.52 5.27
N PHE A 315 -0.42 -11.66 4.63
CA PHE A 315 -1.22 -12.78 5.12
C PHE A 315 -0.34 -14.01 5.33
N LEU A 316 -0.47 -14.66 6.48
CA LEU A 316 0.33 -15.82 6.84
C LEU A 316 -0.60 -16.98 7.20
N ALA A 317 -0.45 -18.12 6.51
CA ALA A 317 -1.12 -19.35 6.86
C ALA A 317 -0.46 -19.94 8.12
N ASP A 318 -1.04 -19.65 9.29
CA ASP A 318 -0.53 -20.12 10.57
C ASP A 318 -1.16 -21.47 10.94
N THR A 319 -0.63 -22.52 10.30
CA THR A 319 -1.26 -23.84 10.18
C THR A 319 -1.59 -24.50 11.52
N SER A 320 -0.67 -24.53 12.49
CA SER A 320 -0.91 -25.24 13.76
C SER A 320 -1.93 -24.52 14.66
N SER A 321 -2.08 -23.22 14.50
CA SER A 321 -3.08 -22.41 15.21
C SER A 321 -4.43 -22.33 14.49
N ASN A 322 -4.59 -23.00 13.33
CA ASN A 322 -5.82 -22.95 12.52
C ASN A 322 -6.29 -21.52 12.22
N ARG A 323 -5.36 -20.64 11.82
CA ARG A 323 -5.69 -19.22 11.59
C ARG A 323 -4.90 -18.62 10.43
N VAL A 324 -5.37 -17.49 9.92
CA VAL A 324 -4.54 -16.58 9.12
C VAL A 324 -4.16 -15.38 9.98
N LEU A 325 -2.86 -15.08 10.06
CA LEU A 325 -2.40 -13.81 10.60
C LEU A 325 -2.41 -12.77 9.49
N CYS A 326 -3.01 -11.62 9.78
CA CYS A 326 -3.06 -10.47 8.88
C CYS A 326 -2.21 -9.36 9.50
N ILE A 327 -1.15 -8.94 8.82
CA ILE A 327 -0.26 -7.88 9.27
C ILE A 327 -0.46 -6.67 8.37
N GLU A 328 -0.84 -5.55 8.99
CA GLU A 328 -0.96 -4.24 8.34
C GLU A 328 -0.12 -3.23 9.13
N LYS A 329 0.13 -2.05 8.54
CA LYS A 329 0.83 -0.95 9.23
C LYS A 329 0.18 -0.52 10.55
N SER A 330 -1.15 -0.65 10.65
CA SER A 330 -1.90 -0.34 11.86
C SER A 330 -1.78 -1.40 12.96
N GLY A 331 -1.24 -2.57 12.66
CA GLY A 331 -1.06 -3.68 13.59
C GLY A 331 -1.43 -5.05 13.00
N SER A 332 -1.40 -6.06 13.85
CA SER A 332 -1.74 -7.44 13.49
C SER A 332 -3.16 -7.81 13.91
N SER A 333 -3.83 -8.62 13.10
CA SER A 333 -5.13 -9.22 13.40
C SER A 333 -5.17 -10.69 13.01
N VAL A 334 -6.21 -11.40 13.44
CA VAL A 334 -6.35 -12.83 13.24
C VAL A 334 -7.69 -13.16 12.59
N LEU A 335 -7.64 -14.04 11.60
CA LEU A 335 -8.80 -14.73 11.05
C LEU A 335 -8.79 -16.18 11.52
N GLU A 336 -9.64 -16.49 12.49
CA GLU A 336 -9.80 -17.84 13.04
C GLU A 336 -10.49 -18.77 12.03
N LEU A 337 -9.98 -19.99 11.87
CA LEU A 337 -10.50 -21.00 10.96
C LEU A 337 -10.90 -22.27 11.72
N THR A 338 -11.81 -23.02 11.11
CA THR A 338 -12.21 -24.34 11.62
C THR A 338 -11.31 -25.47 11.09
N TYR A 339 -10.28 -25.14 10.32
CA TYR A 339 -9.35 -26.06 9.68
C TYR A 339 -7.94 -25.48 9.63
N SER A 340 -6.94 -26.34 9.44
CA SER A 340 -5.53 -25.95 9.36
C SER A 340 -5.19 -25.42 7.96
N PRO A 341 -4.94 -24.10 7.79
CA PRO A 341 -4.64 -23.53 6.48
C PRO A 341 -3.24 -23.98 6.03
N THR A 342 -3.12 -24.33 4.74
CA THR A 342 -1.85 -24.68 4.11
C THR A 342 -1.44 -23.70 3.01
N ARG A 343 -2.37 -22.90 2.48
CA ARG A 343 -2.11 -21.88 1.47
C ARG A 343 -2.97 -20.64 1.68
N VAL A 344 -2.40 -19.48 1.37
CA VAL A 344 -3.09 -18.19 1.33
C VAL A 344 -2.76 -17.50 0.01
N CYS A 345 -3.76 -16.87 -0.59
CA CYS A 345 -3.59 -16.05 -1.78
C CYS A 345 -4.40 -14.76 -1.62
N ALA A 346 -3.68 -13.65 -1.50
CA ALA A 346 -4.26 -12.33 -1.37
C ALA A 346 -4.65 -11.77 -2.75
N GLY A 347 -5.79 -11.10 -2.81
CA GLY A 347 -6.25 -10.35 -3.96
C GLY A 347 -6.77 -8.97 -3.53
N LYS A 348 -7.27 -8.19 -4.51
CA LYS A 348 -7.84 -6.87 -4.23
C LYS A 348 -9.03 -6.99 -3.30
N GLU A 349 -8.86 -6.53 -2.07
CA GLU A 349 -9.86 -6.59 -1.00
C GLU A 349 -10.44 -7.99 -0.76
N ALA A 350 -9.69 -9.04 -1.10
CA ALA A 350 -10.14 -10.42 -1.00
C ALA A 350 -8.99 -11.36 -0.62
N LEU A 351 -9.32 -12.51 -0.05
CA LEU A 351 -8.36 -13.51 0.37
C LEU A 351 -8.93 -14.92 0.11
N ALA A 352 -8.18 -15.76 -0.58
CA ALA A 352 -8.46 -17.18 -0.70
C ALA A 352 -7.57 -17.96 0.29
N VAL A 353 -8.19 -18.82 1.11
CA VAL A 353 -7.51 -19.63 2.12
C VAL A 353 -7.85 -21.09 1.90
N TYR A 354 -6.82 -21.92 1.72
CA TYR A 354 -6.97 -23.35 1.50
C TYR A 354 -6.29 -24.16 2.60
N GLY A 355 -6.94 -25.25 3.03
CA GLY A 355 -6.37 -26.20 3.98
C GLY A 355 -7.32 -27.36 4.24
N SER A 356 -6.79 -28.55 4.53
CA SER A 356 -7.60 -29.75 4.82
C SER A 356 -8.68 -30.09 3.78
N GLY A 357 -8.47 -29.73 2.50
CA GLY A 357 -9.43 -29.94 1.42
C GLY A 357 -10.56 -28.90 1.33
N ILE A 358 -10.54 -27.88 2.19
CA ILE A 358 -11.50 -26.78 2.26
C ILE A 358 -10.86 -25.54 1.66
N LEU A 359 -11.54 -24.91 0.70
CA LEU A 359 -11.21 -23.62 0.12
C LEU A 359 -12.26 -22.60 0.56
N THR A 360 -11.82 -21.57 1.27
CA THR A 360 -12.68 -20.48 1.76
C THR A 360 -12.22 -19.16 1.18
N PHE A 361 -13.17 -18.33 0.77
CA PHE A 361 -12.92 -16.97 0.30
C PHE A 361 -13.39 -15.98 1.35
N PHE A 362 -12.64 -14.89 1.50
CA PHE A 362 -12.98 -13.77 2.37
C PHE A 362 -12.92 -12.48 1.57
N VAL A 363 -13.78 -11.52 1.94
CA VAL A 363 -13.78 -10.15 1.42
C VAL A 363 -13.53 -9.17 2.55
N LYS A 364 -12.76 -8.11 2.27
CA LYS A 364 -12.49 -7.03 3.21
C LYS A 364 -13.74 -6.14 3.30
N GLY A 365 -14.23 -5.92 4.52
CA GLY A 365 -15.24 -4.92 4.83
C GLY A 365 -14.75 -4.00 5.95
N ASP A 366 -15.63 -3.11 6.42
CA ASP A 366 -15.30 -2.10 7.44
C ASP A 366 -14.78 -2.68 8.78
N LYS A 367 -15.10 -3.94 9.06
CA LYS A 367 -14.74 -4.65 10.30
C LYS A 367 -13.67 -5.74 10.09
N GLY A 368 -12.97 -5.71 8.96
CA GLY A 368 -12.00 -6.73 8.56
C GLY A 368 -12.57 -7.74 7.56
N TYR A 369 -12.00 -8.93 7.51
CA TYR A 369 -12.33 -9.96 6.53
C TYR A 369 -13.55 -10.80 6.95
N THR A 370 -14.51 -10.96 6.05
CA THR A 370 -15.71 -11.80 6.26
C THR A 370 -15.79 -12.90 5.22
N GLU A 371 -16.22 -14.10 5.63
CA GLU A 371 -16.41 -15.23 4.72
C GLU A 371 -17.40 -14.87 3.59
N ALA A 372 -16.98 -15.14 2.37
CA ALA A 372 -17.69 -14.86 1.12
C ALA A 372 -17.73 -16.10 0.22
N GLY A 373 -17.82 -17.29 0.81
CA GLY A 373 -17.98 -18.55 0.07
C GLY A 373 -16.98 -19.61 0.49
N THR A 374 -17.45 -20.86 0.51
CA THR A 374 -16.66 -22.03 0.92
C THR A 374 -16.96 -23.21 0.00
N THR A 375 -15.94 -23.97 -0.37
CA THR A 375 -16.08 -25.16 -1.20
C THR A 375 -15.03 -26.23 -0.87
N ASN A 376 -15.30 -27.48 -1.25
CA ASN A 376 -14.39 -28.59 -1.03
C ASN A 376 -13.68 -28.97 -2.33
N ILE A 377 -12.35 -28.83 -2.34
CA ILE A 377 -11.50 -29.21 -3.48
C ILE A 377 -10.29 -29.96 -2.94
N ALA A 378 -10.13 -31.20 -3.39
CA ALA A 378 -8.99 -32.01 -2.98
C ALA A 378 -7.71 -31.57 -3.70
N ASN A 379 -6.60 -31.57 -2.95
CA ASN A 379 -5.23 -31.44 -3.45
C ASN A 379 -4.96 -30.20 -4.34
N ILE A 380 -5.38 -29.00 -3.90
CA ILE A 380 -4.98 -27.76 -4.57
C ILE A 380 -3.45 -27.63 -4.50
N SER A 381 -2.81 -27.55 -5.67
CA SER A 381 -1.37 -27.37 -5.84
C SER A 381 -0.96 -25.91 -5.84
N GLY A 382 -1.85 -24.98 -6.16
CA GLY A 382 -1.55 -23.56 -6.07
C GLY A 382 -2.77 -22.68 -6.35
N ILE A 383 -2.71 -21.45 -5.87
CA ILE A 383 -3.72 -20.42 -6.07
C ILE A 383 -2.99 -19.13 -6.46
N ALA A 384 -3.42 -18.50 -7.55
CA ALA A 384 -2.93 -17.20 -7.98
C ALA A 384 -4.12 -16.24 -8.16
N TYR A 385 -3.87 -14.94 -7.96
CA TYR A 385 -4.87 -13.90 -8.16
C TYR A 385 -4.46 -13.02 -9.32
N ALA A 386 -5.38 -12.84 -10.27
CA ALA A 386 -5.22 -11.89 -11.36
C ALA A 386 -6.59 -11.45 -11.86
N ASP A 387 -6.68 -10.21 -12.34
CA ASP A 387 -7.88 -9.71 -13.04
C ASP A 387 -9.19 -9.88 -12.22
N GLY A 388 -9.13 -9.64 -10.92
CA GLY A 388 -10.30 -9.79 -10.05
C GLY A 388 -10.71 -11.23 -9.73
N LYS A 389 -9.91 -12.23 -10.16
CA LYS A 389 -10.25 -13.66 -10.07
C LYS A 389 -9.15 -14.44 -9.36
N PHE A 390 -9.56 -15.49 -8.65
CA PHE A 390 -8.66 -16.53 -8.17
C PHE A 390 -8.60 -17.66 -9.18
N PHE A 391 -7.41 -17.96 -9.67
CA PHE A 391 -7.10 -19.11 -10.50
C PHE A 391 -6.43 -20.17 -9.66
N LEU A 392 -6.84 -21.43 -9.82
CA LEU A 392 -6.28 -22.52 -9.03
C LEU A 392 -6.04 -23.76 -9.87
N SER A 393 -5.03 -24.52 -9.48
CA SER A 393 -4.70 -25.83 -10.03
C SER A 393 -4.69 -26.87 -8.93
N THR A 394 -4.97 -28.13 -9.29
CA THR A 394 -4.76 -29.29 -8.42
C THR A 394 -3.61 -30.13 -8.92
N ASN A 395 -3.02 -30.94 -8.05
CA ASN A 395 -1.95 -31.87 -8.43
C ASN A 395 -2.39 -32.95 -9.44
N SER A 396 -3.70 -33.09 -9.70
CA SER A 396 -4.24 -33.97 -10.74
C SER A 396 -4.42 -33.28 -12.09
N GLY A 397 -4.01 -32.01 -12.22
CA GLY A 397 -4.16 -31.20 -13.43
C GLY A 397 -5.48 -30.44 -13.53
N MET A 398 -6.43 -30.60 -12.59
CA MET A 398 -7.71 -29.88 -12.66
C MET A 398 -7.50 -28.39 -12.42
N THR A 399 -8.17 -27.54 -13.20
CA THR A 399 -8.09 -26.09 -13.07
C THR A 399 -9.45 -25.46 -12.85
N TYR A 400 -9.48 -24.35 -12.11
CA TYR A 400 -10.71 -23.59 -11.86
C TYR A 400 -10.43 -22.08 -11.77
N SER A 401 -11.43 -21.25 -12.06
CA SER A 401 -11.45 -19.84 -11.67
C SER A 401 -12.66 -19.50 -10.81
N TYR A 402 -12.46 -18.58 -9.88
CA TYR A 402 -13.49 -18.04 -9.00
C TYR A 402 -13.53 -16.52 -9.09
N SER A 403 -14.73 -15.96 -9.20
CA SER A 403 -14.97 -14.52 -9.25
C SER A 403 -16.09 -14.14 -8.27
N LEU A 404 -16.06 -12.90 -7.78
CA LEU A 404 -17.08 -12.40 -6.87
C LEU A 404 -18.39 -12.15 -7.62
N GLN A 405 -19.44 -12.86 -7.24
CA GLN A 405 -20.78 -12.77 -7.83
C GLN A 405 -21.81 -12.67 -6.71
N ASN A 406 -22.64 -11.62 -6.73
CA ASN A 406 -23.69 -11.40 -5.71
C ASN A 406 -23.18 -11.44 -4.25
N GLY A 407 -21.94 -11.01 -4.00
CA GLY A 407 -21.34 -10.99 -2.66
C GLY A 407 -20.67 -12.30 -2.21
N ALA A 408 -20.62 -13.32 -3.06
CA ALA A 408 -19.90 -14.56 -2.79
C ALA A 408 -18.98 -14.95 -3.98
N TYR A 409 -17.86 -15.60 -3.71
CA TYR A 409 -16.99 -16.15 -4.74
C TYR A 409 -17.60 -17.44 -5.28
N GLU A 410 -17.95 -17.42 -6.57
CA GLU A 410 -18.53 -18.55 -7.28
C GLU A 410 -17.59 -19.04 -8.38
N ARG A 411 -17.64 -20.34 -8.66
CA ARG A 411 -16.84 -20.95 -9.72
C ARG A 411 -17.33 -20.48 -11.09
N GLU A 412 -16.45 -19.88 -11.85
CA GLU A 412 -16.73 -19.37 -13.20
C GLU A 412 -16.35 -20.40 -14.27
N ASN A 413 -15.12 -20.92 -14.24
CA ASN A 413 -14.61 -21.88 -15.21
C ASN A 413 -13.99 -23.11 -14.54
N ALA A 414 -13.91 -24.20 -15.32
CA ALA A 414 -13.22 -25.42 -14.96
C ALA A 414 -12.54 -26.04 -16.19
N GLY A 415 -11.37 -26.63 -16.02
CA GLY A 415 -10.59 -27.24 -17.09
C GLY A 415 -9.64 -28.33 -16.57
N ASN A 416 -8.75 -28.78 -17.44
CA ASN A 416 -7.75 -29.79 -17.10
C ASN A 416 -6.46 -29.60 -17.91
N LEU A 417 -5.34 -29.54 -17.21
CA LEU A 417 -3.99 -29.49 -17.75
C LEU A 417 -3.45 -30.90 -18.02
N SER A 418 -2.66 -31.05 -19.08
CA SER A 418 -1.98 -32.31 -19.39
C SER A 418 -0.71 -32.55 -18.55
N ILE A 419 -0.42 -31.66 -17.59
CA ILE A 419 0.75 -31.71 -16.70
C ILE A 419 0.28 -32.00 -15.26
N THR A 420 1.24 -32.28 -14.37
CA THR A 420 1.02 -32.42 -12.92
C THR A 420 1.53 -31.16 -12.22
N PRO A 421 0.66 -30.20 -11.89
CA PRO A 421 1.05 -28.95 -11.27
C PRO A 421 1.52 -29.14 -9.83
N THR A 422 2.47 -28.30 -9.42
CA THR A 422 2.97 -28.20 -8.04
C THR A 422 2.78 -26.80 -7.47
N ASP A 423 2.67 -25.77 -8.33
CA ASP A 423 2.33 -24.41 -7.96
C ASP A 423 1.84 -23.60 -9.18
N ILE A 424 1.27 -22.42 -8.93
CA ILE A 424 0.82 -21.47 -9.95
C ILE A 424 1.17 -20.04 -9.54
N ALA A 425 1.59 -19.22 -10.51
CA ALA A 425 1.79 -17.78 -10.36
C ALA A 425 0.98 -17.02 -11.42
N ALA A 426 0.71 -15.74 -11.16
CA ALA A 426 0.11 -14.84 -12.12
C ALA A 426 0.80 -13.48 -12.11
N ASP A 427 0.90 -12.85 -13.27
CA ASP A 427 1.38 -11.47 -13.40
C ASP A 427 0.20 -10.48 -13.53
N LEU A 428 0.52 -9.18 -13.57
CA LEU A 428 -0.48 -8.12 -13.72
C LEU A 428 -1.21 -8.20 -15.09
N TYR A 429 -0.55 -8.77 -16.10
CA TYR A 429 -1.11 -9.06 -17.43
C TYR A 429 -2.01 -10.28 -17.48
N GLY A 430 -2.28 -10.93 -16.33
CA GLY A 430 -3.21 -12.04 -16.24
C GLY A 430 -2.69 -13.29 -16.95
N THR A 431 -1.39 -13.30 -17.25
CA THR A 431 -0.69 -14.49 -17.69
C THR A 431 -0.53 -15.40 -16.49
N LEU A 432 -0.79 -16.69 -16.71
CA LEU A 432 -0.66 -17.73 -15.69
C LEU A 432 0.56 -18.58 -15.97
N TYR A 433 1.34 -18.87 -14.94
CA TYR A 433 2.54 -19.70 -15.00
C TYR A 433 2.35 -20.90 -14.09
N VAL A 434 2.50 -22.11 -14.63
CA VAL A 434 2.26 -23.36 -13.89
C VAL A 434 3.55 -24.17 -13.81
N MET A 435 3.97 -24.50 -12.59
CA MET A 435 5.20 -25.25 -12.32
C MET A 435 4.92 -26.73 -12.11
N THR A 436 5.73 -27.62 -12.68
CA THR A 436 5.69 -29.07 -12.43
C THR A 436 6.69 -29.52 -11.37
N GLY A 437 6.61 -30.77 -10.92
CA GLY A 437 7.55 -31.33 -9.94
C GLY A 437 9.00 -31.42 -10.40
N ASP A 438 9.24 -31.40 -11.71
CA ASP A 438 10.60 -31.33 -12.29
C ASP A 438 11.11 -29.88 -12.39
N GLY A 439 10.29 -28.90 -11.98
CA GLY A 439 10.60 -27.48 -12.02
C GLY A 439 10.27 -26.79 -13.35
N ASP A 440 9.75 -27.52 -14.34
CA ASP A 440 9.36 -26.90 -15.63
C ASP A 440 8.21 -25.92 -15.41
N VAL A 441 8.30 -24.74 -16.02
CA VAL A 441 7.27 -23.71 -15.96
C VAL A 441 6.66 -23.50 -17.34
N TYR A 442 5.33 -23.61 -17.39
CA TYR A 442 4.55 -23.44 -18.60
C TYR A 442 3.68 -22.19 -18.50
N ARG A 443 3.64 -21.43 -19.59
CA ARG A 443 2.85 -20.19 -19.70
C ARG A 443 1.49 -20.45 -20.34
N TYR A 444 0.47 -19.79 -19.80
CA TYR A 444 -0.91 -19.82 -20.29
C TYR A 444 -1.52 -18.43 -20.26
N ASP A 445 -2.37 -18.12 -21.22
CA ASP A 445 -3.40 -17.10 -21.04
C ASP A 445 -4.62 -17.72 -20.29
N GLN A 446 -5.58 -16.88 -19.89
CA GLN A 446 -6.74 -17.37 -19.14
C GLN A 446 -7.57 -18.42 -19.91
N ASN A 447 -7.60 -18.39 -21.24
CA ASN A 447 -8.39 -19.34 -22.05
C ASN A 447 -7.69 -20.69 -22.18
N THR A 448 -6.41 -20.65 -22.53
CA THR A 448 -5.53 -21.81 -22.69
C THR A 448 -5.24 -22.51 -21.36
N PHE A 449 -5.35 -21.81 -20.23
CA PHE A 449 -5.28 -22.43 -18.91
C PHE A 449 -6.41 -23.46 -18.65
N PHE A 450 -7.62 -23.20 -19.17
CA PHE A 450 -8.73 -24.16 -19.09
C PHE A 450 -8.77 -25.11 -20.28
N ASN A 451 -8.25 -24.69 -21.42
CA ASN A 451 -8.25 -25.43 -22.68
C ASN A 451 -6.84 -25.48 -23.27
N PRO A 452 -5.94 -26.29 -22.68
CA PRO A 452 -4.52 -26.27 -23.05
C PRO A 452 -4.31 -26.69 -24.51
N PRO A 453 -3.41 -26.01 -25.23
CA PRO A 453 -3.03 -26.41 -26.57
C PRO A 453 -2.25 -27.73 -26.56
N SER A 454 -2.15 -28.38 -27.72
CA SER A 454 -1.39 -29.64 -27.87
C SER A 454 0.12 -29.46 -27.70
N THR A 455 0.63 -28.26 -27.93
CA THR A 455 2.04 -27.89 -27.71
C THR A 455 2.08 -26.86 -26.60
N LEU A 456 2.73 -27.21 -25.49
CA LEU A 456 2.83 -26.34 -24.33
C LEU A 456 4.00 -25.35 -24.49
N ASP A 457 3.80 -24.13 -24.00
CA ASP A 457 4.81 -23.07 -24.00
C ASP A 457 5.66 -23.15 -22.73
N ASN A 458 6.73 -23.95 -22.77
CA ASN A 458 7.71 -24.02 -21.67
C ASN A 458 8.61 -22.78 -21.74
N VAL A 459 8.60 -21.97 -20.68
CA VAL A 459 9.35 -20.71 -20.63
C VAL A 459 10.68 -20.85 -19.87
N THR A 460 10.76 -21.73 -18.87
CA THR A 460 11.96 -21.95 -18.05
C THR A 460 11.84 -23.22 -17.19
N GLN A 461 12.92 -23.58 -16.49
CA GLN A 461 12.96 -24.68 -15.53
C GLN A 461 13.71 -24.28 -14.25
N PHE A 462 13.07 -24.43 -13.08
CA PHE A 462 13.65 -24.22 -11.76
C PHE A 462 13.79 -25.54 -10.99
N SER A 463 14.90 -26.25 -11.18
CA SER A 463 15.12 -27.55 -10.53
C SER A 463 15.07 -27.45 -9.00
N GLY A 464 14.20 -28.25 -8.37
CA GLY A 464 14.06 -28.30 -6.91
C GLY A 464 13.26 -27.13 -6.30
N ALA A 465 12.56 -26.35 -7.12
CA ALA A 465 11.72 -25.26 -6.64
C ALA A 465 10.49 -25.76 -5.86
N THR A 466 10.13 -25.04 -4.80
CA THR A 466 8.96 -25.35 -3.95
C THR A 466 7.86 -24.30 -4.00
N ARG A 467 8.17 -23.11 -4.52
CA ARG A 467 7.24 -21.97 -4.66
C ARG A 467 7.60 -21.20 -5.92
N LEU A 468 6.60 -20.74 -6.66
CA LEU A 468 6.73 -19.89 -7.84
C LEU A 468 5.88 -18.63 -7.66
N LEU A 469 6.45 -17.46 -7.95
CA LEU A 469 5.72 -16.18 -8.07
C LEU A 469 6.20 -15.42 -9.29
N ALA A 470 5.38 -14.48 -9.75
CA ALA A 470 5.70 -13.56 -10.83
C ALA A 470 5.62 -12.13 -10.31
N ASP A 471 6.51 -11.25 -10.80
CA ASP A 471 6.37 -9.81 -10.58
C ASP A 471 5.42 -9.16 -11.61
N TYR A 472 5.27 -7.84 -11.56
CA TYR A 472 4.29 -7.16 -12.42
C TYR A 472 4.64 -7.27 -13.91
N ARG A 473 5.91 -7.48 -14.27
CA ARG A 473 6.40 -7.61 -15.66
C ARG A 473 6.24 -9.03 -16.21
N GLY A 474 6.03 -10.01 -15.33
CA GLY A 474 6.03 -11.42 -15.67
C GLY A 474 7.40 -12.09 -15.52
N ASP A 475 8.37 -11.45 -14.85
CA ASP A 475 9.58 -12.15 -14.44
C ASP A 475 9.23 -13.14 -13.34
N LEU A 476 9.85 -14.32 -13.40
CA LEU A 476 9.54 -15.44 -12.53
C LEU A 476 10.56 -15.58 -11.43
N TYR A 477 10.10 -15.81 -10.22
CA TYR A 477 10.90 -16.04 -9.03
C TYR A 477 10.51 -17.39 -8.43
N ALA A 478 11.51 -18.22 -8.13
CA ALA A 478 11.30 -19.53 -7.55
C ALA A 478 12.14 -19.72 -6.29
N LEU A 479 11.53 -20.30 -5.25
CA LEU A 479 12.25 -20.67 -4.04
C LEU A 479 12.89 -22.04 -4.21
N CYS A 480 14.23 -22.07 -4.25
CA CYS A 480 15.04 -23.28 -4.39
C CYS A 480 15.89 -23.47 -3.13
N GLY A 481 15.34 -24.13 -2.10
CA GLY A 481 16.02 -24.30 -0.82
C GLY A 481 16.17 -22.97 -0.07
N SER A 482 17.40 -22.48 0.12
CA SER A 482 17.71 -21.21 0.77
C SER A 482 18.06 -20.09 -0.23
N THR A 483 17.65 -20.24 -1.49
CA THR A 483 17.97 -19.30 -2.56
C THR A 483 16.71 -18.94 -3.31
N LEU A 484 16.55 -17.66 -3.62
CA LEU A 484 15.54 -17.18 -4.56
C LEU A 484 16.18 -17.11 -5.95
N VAL A 485 15.57 -17.75 -6.94
CA VAL A 485 16.08 -17.80 -8.31
C VAL A 485 15.14 -17.04 -9.24
N ARG A 486 15.66 -16.05 -9.96
CA ARG A 486 14.92 -15.22 -10.92
C ARG A 486 15.17 -15.64 -12.36
N CYS A 487 14.13 -15.55 -13.18
CA CYS A 487 14.19 -15.68 -14.64
C CYS A 487 13.46 -14.50 -15.30
N ASP A 488 14.16 -13.72 -16.11
CA ASP A 488 13.55 -12.78 -17.04
C ASP A 488 13.02 -13.57 -18.25
N VAL A 489 11.69 -13.66 -18.33
CA VAL A 489 11.01 -14.45 -19.37
C VAL A 489 11.11 -13.78 -20.74
N LYS A 490 11.20 -12.45 -20.80
CA LYS A 490 11.25 -11.67 -22.04
C LYS A 490 12.62 -11.80 -22.71
N GLU A 491 13.68 -11.58 -21.94
CA GLU A 491 15.06 -11.58 -22.41
C GLU A 491 15.68 -12.99 -22.43
N LYS A 492 15.00 -13.99 -21.84
CA LYS A 492 15.48 -15.39 -21.71
C LYS A 492 16.88 -15.45 -21.10
N THR A 493 17.12 -14.63 -20.08
CA THR A 493 18.42 -14.55 -19.42
C THR A 493 18.74 -15.84 -18.66
N PRO A 494 20.02 -16.11 -18.38
CA PRO A 494 20.40 -17.10 -17.38
C PRO A 494 19.71 -16.83 -16.04
N LEU A 495 19.42 -17.90 -15.31
CA LEU A 495 18.87 -17.81 -13.97
C LEU A 495 19.81 -17.02 -13.04
N THR A 496 19.27 -16.02 -12.35
CA THR A 496 20.00 -15.24 -11.35
C THR A 496 19.61 -15.71 -9.96
N SER A 497 20.57 -15.83 -9.03
CA SER A 497 20.34 -16.37 -7.69
C SER A 497 20.62 -15.33 -6.62
N TYR A 498 19.71 -15.23 -5.66
CA TYR A 498 19.79 -14.36 -4.50
C TYR A 498 19.86 -15.20 -3.23
N ASP A 499 20.92 -15.00 -2.44
CA ASP A 499 21.14 -15.73 -1.19
C ASP A 499 20.22 -15.20 -0.08
N LEU A 500 19.42 -16.09 0.51
CA LEU A 500 18.52 -15.74 1.61
C LEU A 500 19.17 -15.87 2.99
N SER A 501 20.44 -16.29 3.07
CA SER A 501 21.16 -16.44 4.35
C SER A 501 21.15 -15.17 5.23
N PRO A 502 21.28 -13.93 4.68
CA PRO A 502 21.14 -12.72 5.49
C PRO A 502 19.75 -12.60 6.14
N ALA A 503 18.68 -12.93 5.42
CA ALA A 503 17.32 -12.90 5.94
C ALA A 503 17.04 -14.04 6.93
N LEU A 504 17.61 -15.22 6.69
CA LEU A 504 17.41 -16.38 7.56
C LEU A 504 18.25 -16.33 8.84
N SER A 505 19.24 -15.44 8.94
CA SER A 505 20.14 -15.30 10.10
C SER A 505 19.78 -14.16 11.07
N LEU A 506 18.60 -13.55 10.90
CA LEU A 506 18.14 -12.42 11.70
C LEU A 506 17.76 -12.77 13.15
N VAL A 507 17.80 -14.04 13.53
CA VAL A 507 17.36 -14.53 14.84
C VAL A 507 18.42 -15.41 15.50
N TYR A 508 18.32 -15.58 16.82
CA TYR A 508 19.26 -16.41 17.57
C TYR A 508 19.18 -17.89 17.14
N ASN A 509 20.35 -18.53 17.07
CA ASN A 509 20.51 -19.94 16.69
C ASN A 509 19.76 -20.31 15.39
N SER A 510 19.91 -19.46 14.38
CA SER A 510 19.36 -19.68 13.04
C SER A 510 20.04 -20.80 12.25
N GLU A 511 20.97 -21.54 12.86
CA GLU A 511 21.61 -22.69 12.23
C GLU A 511 20.55 -23.74 11.90
N GLY A 512 20.19 -23.84 10.61
CA GLY A 512 19.13 -24.73 10.13
C GLY A 512 17.77 -24.06 9.86
N SER A 513 17.65 -22.74 10.07
CA SER A 513 16.51 -21.96 9.57
C SER A 513 16.40 -22.11 8.06
N ARG A 514 15.17 -22.30 7.58
CA ARG A 514 14.87 -22.48 6.16
C ARG A 514 13.76 -21.54 5.74
N ALA A 515 13.78 -21.12 4.49
CA ALA A 515 12.64 -20.49 3.86
C ALA A 515 11.58 -21.56 3.57
N VAL A 516 10.34 -21.29 3.98
CA VAL A 516 9.18 -22.15 3.78
C VAL A 516 8.38 -21.69 2.57
N SER A 517 8.13 -20.38 2.48
CA SER A 517 7.46 -19.73 1.36
C SER A 517 7.96 -18.29 1.23
N PHE A 518 7.58 -17.61 0.16
CA PHE A 518 7.84 -16.19 -0.02
C PHE A 518 6.67 -15.50 -0.73
N ALA A 519 6.59 -14.17 -0.58
CA ALA A 519 5.65 -13.31 -1.29
C ALA A 519 6.37 -12.08 -1.87
N LEU A 520 5.85 -11.54 -2.97
CA LEU A 520 6.39 -10.38 -3.67
C LEU A 520 5.42 -9.21 -3.54
N GLY A 521 5.90 -8.06 -3.09
CA GLY A 521 5.17 -6.79 -3.19
C GLY A 521 5.23 -6.27 -4.61
N PHE A 522 4.11 -6.29 -5.34
CA PHE A 522 4.04 -5.74 -6.71
C PHE A 522 4.39 -4.25 -6.76
N ASP A 523 4.02 -3.49 -5.72
CA ASP A 523 4.24 -2.06 -5.65
C ASP A 523 5.61 -1.72 -5.04
N SER A 524 5.99 -2.37 -3.93
CA SER A 524 7.11 -1.96 -3.06
C SER A 524 8.49 -2.58 -3.35
N ALA A 525 8.59 -3.53 -4.27
CA ALA A 525 9.81 -4.34 -4.53
C ALA A 525 10.24 -5.25 -3.35
N GLU A 526 9.44 -5.30 -2.29
CA GLU A 526 9.74 -6.09 -1.10
C GLU A 526 9.52 -7.58 -1.35
N VAL A 527 10.43 -8.39 -0.81
CA VAL A 527 10.30 -9.84 -0.72
C VAL A 527 10.09 -10.23 0.73
N TYR A 528 8.95 -10.82 0.99
CA TYR A 528 8.57 -11.36 2.29
C TYR A 528 8.97 -12.83 2.35
N ILE A 529 9.88 -13.18 3.23
CA ILE A 529 10.42 -14.54 3.38
C ILE A 529 9.83 -15.12 4.67
N LEU A 530 8.97 -16.12 4.51
CA LEU A 530 8.46 -16.90 5.63
C LEU A 530 9.49 -17.96 6.00
N SER A 531 10.03 -17.87 7.22
CA SER A 531 10.79 -18.96 7.82
C SER A 531 9.87 -19.89 8.63
N ASP A 532 10.44 -20.86 9.33
CA ASP A 532 9.67 -21.79 10.17
C ASP A 532 8.98 -21.10 11.36
N ALA A 533 9.48 -19.94 11.79
CA ALA A 533 9.08 -19.29 13.03
C ALA A 533 9.02 -17.74 12.99
N PHE A 534 9.51 -17.11 11.93
CA PHE A 534 9.53 -15.65 11.78
C PHE A 534 9.35 -15.26 10.31
N VAL A 535 9.08 -13.97 10.08
CA VAL A 535 9.02 -13.38 8.74
C VAL A 535 10.11 -12.34 8.60
N ALA A 536 10.89 -12.45 7.53
CA ALA A 536 11.87 -11.45 7.13
C ALA A 536 11.38 -10.69 5.90
N VAL A 537 11.80 -9.43 5.75
CA VAL A 537 11.59 -8.61 4.56
C VAL A 537 12.93 -8.12 4.02
N THR A 538 13.09 -8.10 2.69
CA THR A 538 14.29 -7.58 2.01
C THR A 538 13.90 -7.03 0.63
N THR A 539 14.71 -6.13 0.09
CA THR A 539 14.61 -5.63 -1.30
C THR A 539 15.81 -6.06 -2.16
N ASP A 540 16.65 -6.98 -1.67
CA ASP A 540 17.89 -7.41 -2.33
C ASP A 540 17.67 -8.26 -3.59
N ALA A 541 16.44 -8.72 -3.83
CA ALA A 541 16.09 -9.62 -4.93
C ALA A 541 15.82 -8.92 -6.27
N ASP A 542 16.00 -7.59 -6.36
CA ASP A 542 15.79 -6.79 -7.58
C ASP A 542 14.43 -7.05 -8.25
N VAL A 543 13.37 -7.11 -7.44
CA VAL A 543 12.00 -7.33 -7.91
C VAL A 543 11.52 -6.09 -8.66
N ALA A 544 10.99 -6.26 -9.86
CA ALA A 544 10.40 -5.15 -10.58
C ALA A 544 9.17 -4.64 -9.81
N SER A 545 9.10 -3.33 -9.55
CA SER A 545 8.00 -2.73 -8.81
C SER A 545 7.49 -1.43 -9.44
N LEU A 546 6.23 -1.11 -9.14
CA LEU A 546 5.58 0.10 -9.63
C LEU A 546 6.07 1.37 -8.92
N ASP A 547 6.54 1.28 -7.67
CA ASP A 547 7.06 2.43 -6.92
C ASP A 547 8.44 2.91 -7.41
N ASN A 548 9.12 2.08 -8.22
CA ASN A 548 10.48 2.35 -8.71
C ASN A 548 10.58 2.63 -10.21
N LEU A 549 9.45 2.93 -10.88
CA LEU A 549 9.46 3.29 -12.30
C LEU A 549 10.13 4.65 -12.49
N SER A 550 11.22 4.70 -13.25
CA SER A 550 11.92 5.95 -13.54
C SER A 550 11.01 6.98 -14.21
N ALA A 551 10.99 8.22 -13.69
CA ALA A 551 10.41 9.38 -14.35
C ALA A 551 11.43 10.14 -15.21
N ALA A 552 12.63 9.58 -15.41
CA ALA A 552 13.63 10.15 -16.29
C ALA A 552 13.01 10.42 -17.67
N ASP A 553 13.28 11.60 -18.20
CA ASP A 553 12.73 12.15 -19.45
C ASP A 553 11.22 12.35 -19.51
N ALA A 554 10.39 11.75 -18.63
CA ALA A 554 8.94 11.95 -18.63
C ALA A 554 8.59 13.42 -18.38
N TYR A 555 9.17 14.05 -17.35
CA TYR A 555 8.95 15.47 -17.09
C TYR A 555 9.35 16.34 -18.29
N THR A 556 10.54 16.10 -18.84
CA THR A 556 11.05 16.86 -20.00
C THR A 556 10.15 16.70 -21.22
N GLN A 557 9.72 15.47 -21.52
CA GLN A 557 8.80 15.19 -22.62
C GLN A 557 7.45 15.89 -22.44
N ILE A 558 6.92 15.92 -21.21
CA ILE A 558 5.60 16.47 -20.90
C ILE A 558 5.59 17.99 -20.83
N TYR A 559 6.56 18.58 -20.12
CA TYR A 559 6.54 19.98 -19.72
C TYR A 559 7.51 20.87 -20.49
N GLU A 560 8.59 20.34 -21.07
CA GLU A 560 9.66 21.15 -21.69
C GLU A 560 9.71 21.00 -23.23
N ARG A 561 9.51 19.80 -23.77
CA ARG A 561 9.65 19.50 -25.21
C ARG A 561 8.61 20.25 -26.05
N LEU A 562 9.04 21.09 -26.99
CA LEU A 562 8.14 21.80 -27.90
C LEU A 562 7.64 20.89 -29.04
N PRO A 563 6.40 21.05 -29.54
CA PRO A 563 5.91 20.32 -30.70
C PRO A 563 6.70 20.65 -31.98
N GLY A 564 6.86 19.65 -32.84
CA GLY A 564 7.39 19.80 -34.21
C GLY A 564 6.29 19.85 -35.27
N ASP A 565 6.69 19.87 -36.55
CA ASP A 565 5.78 19.89 -37.70
C ASP A 565 4.97 18.59 -37.89
N ASN A 566 5.40 17.50 -37.26
CA ASN A 566 4.72 16.21 -37.24
C ASN A 566 3.98 15.93 -35.92
N CYS A 567 3.67 16.95 -35.11
CA CYS A 567 3.08 16.75 -33.78
C CYS A 567 1.72 16.05 -33.77
N ALA A 568 1.04 15.92 -34.92
CA ALA A 568 -0.20 15.15 -35.07
C ALA A 568 0.02 13.62 -35.07
N GLN A 569 1.23 13.16 -35.37
CA GLN A 569 1.55 11.74 -35.44
C GLN A 569 1.60 11.13 -34.04
N ASP A 570 0.84 10.06 -33.82
CA ASP A 570 0.80 9.31 -32.56
C ASP A 570 0.41 10.17 -31.34
N VAL A 571 -0.28 11.29 -31.57
CA VAL A 571 -0.80 12.18 -30.51
C VAL A 571 -1.99 11.56 -29.77
N LEU A 572 -2.67 10.59 -30.40
CA LEU A 572 -3.77 9.84 -29.80
C LEU A 572 -3.38 8.37 -29.64
N VAL A 573 -3.83 7.78 -28.53
CA VAL A 573 -3.71 6.36 -28.23
C VAL A 573 -5.07 5.79 -27.90
N ARG A 574 -5.37 4.60 -28.42
CA ARG A 574 -6.52 3.81 -27.98
C ARG A 574 -6.04 2.75 -27.00
N ALA A 575 -6.52 2.83 -25.77
CA ALA A 575 -6.46 1.73 -24.82
C ALA A 575 -7.69 0.85 -25.04
N GLU A 576 -7.48 -0.44 -25.33
CA GLU A 576 -8.58 -1.38 -25.53
C GLU A 576 -9.22 -1.75 -24.19
N GLN A 577 -10.43 -2.32 -24.24
CA GLN A 577 -11.02 -2.92 -23.04
C GLN A 577 -10.09 -4.02 -22.50
N GLY A 578 -9.86 -4.00 -21.19
CA GLY A 578 -8.92 -4.89 -20.50
C GLY A 578 -7.47 -4.40 -20.52
N CYS A 579 -7.19 -3.21 -21.07
CA CYS A 579 -5.84 -2.64 -21.12
C CYS A 579 -5.27 -2.50 -19.71
N VAL A 580 -4.06 -2.99 -19.48
CA VAL A 580 -3.35 -2.87 -18.20
C VAL A 580 -2.78 -1.45 -18.08
N SER A 581 -3.20 -0.72 -17.04
CA SER A 581 -2.83 0.67 -16.83
C SER A 581 -2.52 0.97 -15.37
N VAL A 582 -1.69 1.98 -15.14
CA VAL A 582 -1.39 2.50 -13.80
C VAL A 582 -1.84 3.96 -13.74
N LEU A 583 -2.70 4.31 -12.78
CA LEU A 583 -3.09 5.68 -12.50
C LEU A 583 -1.93 6.44 -11.86
N LEU A 584 -1.68 7.68 -12.26
CA LEU A 584 -0.63 8.54 -11.69
C LEU A 584 -1.17 9.80 -11.03
N ASP A 585 -0.46 10.28 -10.01
CA ASP A 585 -0.68 11.61 -9.45
C ASP A 585 -0.06 12.70 -10.35
N MET A 586 -0.93 13.40 -11.07
CA MET A 586 -0.55 14.50 -11.96
C MET A 586 0.12 15.66 -11.22
N ASN A 587 -0.29 15.95 -9.97
CA ASN A 587 0.29 17.03 -9.18
C ASN A 587 1.71 16.67 -8.74
N ALA A 588 1.91 15.45 -8.26
CA ALA A 588 3.25 14.97 -7.90
C ALA A 588 4.18 14.97 -9.12
N LEU A 589 3.70 14.58 -10.30
CA LEU A 589 4.50 14.59 -11.53
C LEU A 589 4.97 15.99 -11.93
N SER A 590 4.16 17.02 -11.66
CA SER A 590 4.53 18.43 -11.92
C SER A 590 5.70 18.94 -11.07
N GLN A 591 6.04 18.25 -9.97
CA GLN A 591 7.17 18.58 -9.10
C GLN A 591 8.50 17.98 -9.58
N LYS A 592 8.54 17.41 -10.80
CA LYS A 592 9.73 16.77 -11.39
C LYS A 592 10.30 15.65 -10.49
N PRO A 593 9.49 14.64 -10.14
CA PRO A 593 9.96 13.52 -9.33
C PRO A 593 10.98 12.69 -10.14
N SER A 594 11.83 11.95 -9.44
CA SER A 594 12.77 10.99 -10.04
C SER A 594 12.10 9.67 -10.45
N VAL A 595 10.98 9.32 -9.79
CA VAL A 595 10.14 8.16 -10.08
C VAL A 595 8.72 8.58 -10.46
N LEU A 596 8.02 7.77 -11.23
CA LEU A 596 6.63 8.02 -11.61
C LEU A 596 5.74 7.88 -10.37
N PRO A 597 4.86 8.86 -10.08
CA PRO A 597 4.01 8.83 -8.90
C PRO A 597 2.79 7.93 -9.13
N CYS A 598 3.01 6.62 -9.12
CA CYS A 598 1.99 5.60 -9.31
C CYS A 598 1.01 5.55 -8.12
N LEU A 599 -0.28 5.38 -8.40
CA LEU A 599 -1.34 5.34 -7.39
C LEU A 599 -2.03 3.97 -7.32
N ASN A 600 -2.45 3.43 -8.47
CA ASN A 600 -3.15 2.15 -8.51
C ASN A 600 -3.01 1.52 -9.90
N ALA A 601 -2.75 0.22 -9.94
CA ALA A 601 -2.79 -0.58 -11.16
C ALA A 601 -4.19 -1.18 -11.37
N GLU A 602 -4.69 -1.10 -12.59
CA GLU A 602 -5.97 -1.70 -12.95
C GLU A 602 -6.08 -2.02 -14.44
N ARG A 603 -7.02 -2.90 -14.76
CA ARG A 603 -7.47 -3.10 -16.13
C ARG A 603 -8.61 -2.16 -16.46
N MET A 604 -8.50 -1.50 -17.59
CA MET A 604 -9.54 -0.60 -18.07
C MET A 604 -10.81 -1.39 -18.38
N SER A 605 -11.94 -0.99 -17.80
CA SER A 605 -13.23 -1.67 -17.95
C SER A 605 -13.85 -1.50 -19.33
N GLU A 606 -13.43 -0.48 -20.07
CA GLU A 606 -13.89 -0.12 -21.40
C GLU A 606 -12.73 0.42 -22.26
N ALA A 607 -12.89 0.36 -23.58
CA ALA A 607 -11.94 0.96 -24.49
C ALA A 607 -12.05 2.49 -24.45
N ARG A 608 -10.94 3.19 -24.30
CA ARG A 608 -10.89 4.65 -24.26
C ARG A 608 -9.79 5.16 -25.18
N THR A 609 -10.04 6.32 -25.81
CA THR A 609 -9.01 7.05 -26.55
C THR A 609 -8.52 8.21 -25.70
N GLY A 610 -7.20 8.32 -25.56
CA GLY A 610 -6.54 9.37 -24.79
C GLY A 610 -5.51 10.11 -25.62
N VAL A 611 -5.02 11.22 -25.06
CA VAL A 611 -3.95 12.04 -25.64
C VAL A 611 -2.60 11.59 -25.07
N VAL A 612 -1.67 11.26 -25.95
CA VAL A 612 -0.31 10.84 -25.56
C VAL A 612 0.48 12.05 -25.10
N LEU A 613 1.01 11.98 -23.87
CA LEU A 613 1.88 13.00 -23.31
C LEU A 613 3.37 12.68 -23.51
N ALA A 614 3.73 11.42 -23.28
CA ALA A 614 5.10 10.95 -23.36
C ALA A 614 5.15 9.44 -23.59
N GLN A 615 6.29 8.95 -24.08
CA GLN A 615 6.60 7.54 -24.16
C GLN A 615 7.82 7.26 -23.29
N THR A 616 7.73 6.21 -22.47
CA THR A 616 8.80 5.73 -21.60
C THR A 616 9.17 4.31 -22.00
N GLU A 617 10.24 3.77 -21.41
CA GLU A 617 10.57 2.35 -21.60
C GLU A 617 9.50 1.39 -21.05
N TYR A 618 8.64 1.87 -20.13
CA TYR A 618 7.58 1.08 -19.50
C TYR A 618 6.25 1.14 -20.25
N GLY A 619 6.10 2.05 -21.23
CA GLY A 619 4.86 2.22 -21.98
C GLY A 619 4.54 3.67 -22.33
N VAL A 620 3.24 4.00 -22.42
CA VAL A 620 2.76 5.31 -22.87
C VAL A 620 2.05 6.05 -21.75
N LEU A 621 2.48 7.28 -21.47
CA LEU A 621 1.76 8.19 -20.58
C LEU A 621 0.67 8.91 -21.39
N ALA A 622 -0.59 8.72 -20.99
CA ALA A 622 -1.75 9.25 -21.69
C ALA A 622 -2.73 9.94 -20.73
N LEU A 623 -3.33 11.04 -21.19
CA LEU A 623 -4.46 11.68 -20.53
C LEU A 623 -5.77 11.22 -21.16
N PHE A 624 -6.69 10.81 -20.30
CA PHE A 624 -8.06 10.52 -20.71
C PHE A 624 -9.00 11.60 -20.19
N TYR A 625 -9.73 12.23 -21.12
CA TYR A 625 -10.74 13.21 -20.78
C TYR A 625 -11.99 12.54 -20.23
N ASN A 626 -12.57 13.14 -19.19
CA ASN A 626 -13.83 12.76 -18.60
C ASN A 626 -14.75 13.97 -18.54
N TYR A 627 -15.99 13.76 -18.96
CA TYR A 627 -17.07 14.73 -18.87
C TYR A 627 -18.23 14.12 -18.09
N SER A 628 -18.57 14.70 -16.94
CA SER A 628 -19.76 14.32 -16.18
C SER A 628 -20.72 15.50 -15.99
N GLU A 629 -21.99 15.23 -16.20
CA GLU A 629 -23.10 16.12 -15.86
C GLU A 629 -23.82 15.55 -14.63
N GLU A 630 -23.47 16.03 -13.44
CA GLU A 630 -24.24 15.74 -12.23
C GLU A 630 -25.05 16.98 -11.82
N GLY A 631 -26.35 16.98 -12.14
CA GLY A 631 -27.25 18.07 -11.81
C GLY A 631 -26.96 19.34 -12.61
N VAL A 632 -26.58 20.43 -11.94
CA VAL A 632 -26.27 21.75 -12.56
C VAL A 632 -24.75 21.97 -12.69
N ALA A 633 -23.93 21.06 -12.17
CA ALA A 633 -22.48 21.14 -12.23
C ALA A 633 -21.96 20.30 -13.40
N THR A 634 -21.24 20.94 -14.32
CA THR A 634 -20.45 20.26 -15.35
C THR A 634 -19.05 20.05 -14.80
N THR A 635 -18.60 18.80 -14.72
CA THR A 635 -17.24 18.48 -14.27
C THR A 635 -16.44 17.98 -15.45
N ARG A 636 -15.40 18.72 -15.81
CA ARG A 636 -14.36 18.31 -16.75
C ARG A 636 -13.18 17.81 -15.91
N SER A 637 -12.70 16.61 -16.16
CA SER A 637 -11.52 16.08 -15.47
C SER A 637 -10.64 15.27 -16.41
N TYR A 638 -9.40 15.05 -16.00
CA TYR A 638 -8.45 14.24 -16.74
C TYR A 638 -7.82 13.22 -15.81
N GLU A 639 -7.68 12.00 -16.33
CA GLU A 639 -6.95 10.93 -15.66
C GLU A 639 -5.62 10.71 -16.39
N LEU A 640 -4.51 10.93 -15.68
CA LEU A 640 -3.19 10.57 -16.18
C LEU A 640 -2.93 9.09 -15.90
N ARG A 641 -2.67 8.33 -16.95
CA ARG A 641 -2.39 6.89 -16.86
C ARG A 641 -1.13 6.53 -17.62
N LEU A 642 -0.37 5.59 -17.08
CA LEU A 642 0.66 4.84 -17.78
C LEU A 642 -0.01 3.59 -18.34
N LEU A 643 -0.13 3.52 -19.67
CA LEU A 643 -0.50 2.30 -20.37
C LEU A 643 0.76 1.45 -20.48
N LEU A 644 0.83 0.35 -19.75
CA LEU A 644 2.04 -0.48 -19.66
C LEU A 644 2.35 -1.13 -21.01
N GLU A 645 3.63 -1.28 -21.35
CA GLU A 645 4.11 -1.94 -22.57
C GLU A 645 3.41 -3.30 -22.74
N ASN A 646 2.90 -3.59 -23.95
CA ASN A 646 2.10 -4.79 -24.25
C ASN A 646 0.80 -4.92 -23.43
N GLY A 647 0.38 -3.86 -22.74
CA GLY A 647 -0.82 -3.84 -21.90
C GLY A 647 -2.14 -3.84 -22.69
N GLY A 648 -2.12 -3.75 -24.02
CA GLY A 648 -3.33 -3.74 -24.85
C GLY A 648 -3.75 -2.35 -25.34
N TYR A 649 -2.80 -1.55 -25.80
CA TYR A 649 -3.06 -0.24 -26.41
C TYR A 649 -2.47 -0.16 -27.83
N THR A 650 -2.99 0.77 -28.64
CA THR A 650 -2.51 1.05 -30.00
C THR A 650 -2.35 2.55 -30.20
N LEU A 651 -1.17 2.98 -30.65
CA LEU A 651 -0.95 4.35 -31.14
C LEU A 651 -1.67 4.53 -32.48
N LEU A 652 -2.42 5.62 -32.62
CA LEU A 652 -3.36 5.80 -33.73
C LEU A 652 -2.74 6.46 -34.97
N GLY A 653 -1.42 6.71 -34.99
CA GLY A 653 -0.75 7.35 -36.10
C GLY A 653 -1.40 8.70 -36.43
N THR A 654 -1.86 8.83 -37.68
CA THR A 654 -2.58 10.00 -38.19
C THR A 654 -4.04 9.70 -38.52
N GLN A 655 -4.64 8.64 -37.94
CA GLN A 655 -5.99 8.16 -38.31
C GLN A 655 -7.07 9.25 -38.23
N TYR A 656 -6.97 10.15 -37.26
CA TYR A 656 -7.91 11.24 -37.03
C TYR A 656 -7.41 12.60 -37.53
N TYR A 657 -6.27 12.63 -38.22
CA TYR A 657 -5.65 13.84 -38.71
C TYR A 657 -5.90 14.00 -40.22
N SER A 658 -6.52 15.13 -40.57
CA SER A 658 -6.73 15.54 -41.96
C SER A 658 -5.79 16.69 -42.29
N SER A 659 -4.85 16.48 -43.22
CA SER A 659 -3.95 17.54 -43.68
C SER A 659 -4.71 18.67 -44.35
N ALA A 660 -4.37 19.91 -44.02
CA ALA A 660 -4.92 21.11 -44.63
C ALA A 660 -3.80 22.16 -44.74
N ALA A 661 -3.91 23.11 -45.67
CA ALA A 661 -2.83 24.07 -45.90
C ALA A 661 -3.42 25.43 -46.23
N TYR A 662 -3.74 26.22 -45.20
CA TYR A 662 -4.36 27.53 -45.34
C TYR A 662 -3.94 28.48 -44.21
N SER A 663 -4.11 29.78 -44.45
CA SER A 663 -3.89 30.80 -43.40
C SER A 663 -5.21 31.11 -42.70
N ALA A 664 -5.17 31.31 -41.39
CA ALA A 664 -6.32 31.70 -40.59
C ALA A 664 -5.94 32.78 -39.58
N THR A 665 -6.92 33.56 -39.12
CA THR A 665 -6.79 34.50 -38.00
C THR A 665 -7.54 34.00 -36.79
N LEU A 666 -7.02 34.31 -35.60
CA LEU A 666 -7.67 33.95 -34.34
C LEU A 666 -8.85 34.86 -34.01
N SER A 667 -9.98 34.28 -33.61
CA SER A 667 -11.18 35.02 -33.22
C SER A 667 -11.09 35.64 -31.82
N ASN A 668 -10.32 35.03 -30.92
CA ASN A 668 -10.09 35.46 -29.54
C ASN A 668 -8.67 35.08 -29.08
N ASP A 669 -8.24 35.62 -27.95
CA ASP A 669 -7.00 35.19 -27.29
C ASP A 669 -7.09 33.70 -26.93
N VAL A 670 -6.04 32.94 -27.26
CA VAL A 670 -5.98 31.49 -27.01
C VAL A 670 -4.54 31.03 -26.88
N GLY A 671 -4.32 29.96 -26.10
CA GLY A 671 -3.02 29.31 -26.04
C GLY A 671 -2.68 28.61 -27.35
N LEU A 672 -1.40 28.59 -27.70
CA LEU A 672 -0.83 27.53 -28.53
C LEU A 672 -0.50 26.37 -27.60
N TYR A 673 -1.15 25.23 -27.78
CA TYR A 673 -1.02 24.10 -26.86
C TYR A 673 -0.05 23.05 -27.39
N ARG A 674 0.72 22.42 -26.49
CA ARG A 674 1.60 21.29 -26.79
C ARG A 674 0.81 20.02 -27.15
N TYR A 675 -0.37 19.90 -26.56
CA TYR A 675 -1.28 18.79 -26.72
C TYR A 675 -2.65 19.33 -27.14
N PRO A 676 -3.51 18.54 -27.81
CA PRO A 676 -4.87 18.96 -28.16
C PRO A 676 -5.80 18.97 -26.93
N LEU A 677 -5.48 19.79 -25.92
CA LEU A 677 -6.13 19.90 -24.62
C LEU A 677 -6.06 21.35 -24.11
N LEU A 678 -7.18 21.91 -23.64
CA LEU A 678 -7.34 23.31 -23.24
C LEU A 678 -7.02 23.56 -21.76
N GLN A 679 -7.53 22.73 -20.83
CA GLN A 679 -7.51 22.98 -19.39
C GLN A 679 -7.34 21.69 -18.58
N THR A 680 -6.90 21.79 -17.33
CA THR A 680 -6.92 20.72 -16.33
C THR A 680 -7.43 21.29 -15.00
N GLY A 681 -8.19 20.52 -14.20
CA GLY A 681 -8.78 20.97 -12.92
C GLY A 681 -10.30 20.80 -12.88
N SER A 682 -10.97 21.24 -11.81
CA SER A 682 -12.42 21.16 -11.64
C SER A 682 -13.04 22.50 -11.20
N GLY A 683 -14.28 22.77 -11.62
CA GLY A 683 -15.02 23.98 -11.26
C GLY A 683 -14.31 25.29 -11.67
N ASP A 684 -14.24 26.26 -10.75
CA ASP A 684 -13.57 27.56 -10.95
C ASP A 684 -12.02 27.46 -10.93
N GLY A 685 -11.45 26.26 -10.73
CA GLY A 685 -10.00 26.01 -10.63
C GLY A 685 -9.31 25.56 -11.92
N LEU A 686 -9.95 25.72 -13.08
CA LEU A 686 -9.41 25.29 -14.38
C LEU A 686 -8.14 26.08 -14.75
N GLN A 687 -7.01 25.38 -14.88
CA GLN A 687 -5.73 25.94 -15.33
C GLN A 687 -5.39 25.44 -16.73
N PRO A 688 -4.89 26.29 -17.64
CA PRO A 688 -4.41 25.84 -18.95
C PRO A 688 -3.26 24.84 -18.81
N PHE A 689 -3.33 23.70 -19.50
CA PHE A 689 -2.28 22.68 -19.48
C PHE A 689 -1.49 22.68 -20.79
N GLY A 690 -0.16 22.63 -20.70
CA GLY A 690 0.70 22.50 -21.89
C GLY A 690 0.71 23.72 -22.82
N VAL A 691 0.36 24.92 -22.34
CA VAL A 691 0.48 26.15 -23.15
C VAL A 691 1.94 26.46 -23.42
N THR A 692 2.33 26.51 -24.69
CA THR A 692 3.69 26.89 -25.12
C THR A 692 3.83 28.40 -25.26
N MET A 693 2.79 29.07 -25.74
CA MET A 693 2.72 30.53 -25.83
C MET A 693 1.27 31.01 -25.91
N GLN A 694 1.03 32.28 -25.57
CA GLN A 694 -0.26 32.94 -25.78
C GLN A 694 -0.31 33.59 -27.16
N LEU A 695 -1.41 33.35 -27.88
CA LEU A 695 -1.73 33.95 -29.17
C LEU A 695 -2.88 34.93 -28.99
N ASN A 696 -2.75 36.12 -29.58
CA ASN A 696 -3.74 37.17 -29.42
C ASN A 696 -4.84 37.06 -30.49
N GLY A 697 -6.05 37.51 -30.16
CA GLY A 697 -7.11 37.71 -31.14
C GLY A 697 -6.62 38.57 -32.32
N GLY A 698 -6.91 38.13 -33.55
CA GLY A 698 -6.46 38.74 -34.79
C GLY A 698 -5.06 38.33 -35.27
N GLU A 699 -4.29 37.56 -34.50
CA GLU A 699 -2.99 37.04 -34.95
C GLU A 699 -3.17 35.98 -36.06
N SER A 700 -2.33 36.07 -37.11
CA SER A 700 -2.36 35.13 -38.23
C SER A 700 -1.55 33.87 -37.94
N VAL A 701 -2.14 32.72 -38.23
CA VAL A 701 -1.53 31.40 -38.10
C VAL A 701 -1.67 30.60 -39.39
N TYR A 702 -0.77 29.65 -39.60
CA TYR A 702 -0.85 28.74 -40.75
C TYR A 702 -1.31 27.37 -40.31
N VAL A 703 -2.46 26.91 -40.80
CA VAL A 703 -3.04 25.61 -40.45
C VAL A 703 -2.43 24.52 -41.33
N LEU A 704 -1.90 23.48 -40.69
CA LEU A 704 -1.28 22.30 -41.31
C LEU A 704 -2.25 21.12 -41.44
N GLY A 705 -3.33 21.14 -40.67
CA GLY A 705 -4.37 20.13 -40.65
C GLY A 705 -5.23 20.20 -39.40
N THR A 706 -6.19 19.30 -39.32
CA THR A 706 -7.16 19.25 -38.23
C THR A 706 -7.28 17.83 -37.70
N LEU A 707 -7.24 17.71 -36.37
CA LEU A 707 -7.47 16.51 -35.60
C LEU A 707 -8.93 16.47 -35.14
N THR A 708 -9.69 15.48 -35.62
CA THR A 708 -11.13 15.35 -35.37
C THR A 708 -11.47 13.93 -34.92
N PRO A 709 -11.26 13.57 -33.64
CA PRO A 709 -11.67 12.30 -33.10
C PRO A 709 -13.18 12.27 -32.78
N GLU A 710 -13.65 11.12 -32.29
CA GLU A 710 -15.02 10.95 -31.79
C GLU A 710 -15.33 11.90 -30.64
N ALA A 711 -16.61 12.27 -30.48
CA ALA A 711 -17.05 13.16 -29.42
C ALA A 711 -16.70 12.60 -28.04
N GLY A 712 -16.19 13.44 -27.15
CA GLY A 712 -15.80 13.05 -25.79
C GLY A 712 -14.38 12.50 -25.66
N VAL A 713 -13.60 12.38 -26.75
CA VAL A 713 -12.16 12.06 -26.68
C VAL A 713 -11.33 13.27 -26.27
N LEU A 714 -11.69 14.45 -26.79
CA LEU A 714 -11.06 15.73 -26.50
C LEU A 714 -12.05 16.65 -25.81
N ASP A 715 -11.53 17.68 -25.15
CA ASP A 715 -12.28 18.73 -24.48
C ASP A 715 -12.80 19.83 -25.42
N ALA A 716 -12.46 19.76 -26.70
CA ALA A 716 -13.04 20.51 -27.80
C ALA A 716 -13.39 19.57 -28.96
N ALA A 717 -14.34 19.97 -29.81
CA ALA A 717 -14.82 19.13 -30.92
C ALA A 717 -13.72 18.77 -31.93
N SER A 718 -12.74 19.65 -32.13
CA SER A 718 -11.54 19.39 -32.94
C SER A 718 -10.43 20.38 -32.60
N TYR A 719 -9.20 19.98 -32.92
CA TYR A 719 -8.02 20.82 -32.80
C TYR A 719 -7.32 20.95 -34.14
N SER A 720 -6.97 22.17 -34.51
CA SER A 720 -6.14 22.42 -35.67
C SER A 720 -4.67 22.46 -35.27
N VAL A 721 -3.84 21.79 -36.08
CA VAL A 721 -2.38 21.85 -35.97
C VAL A 721 -1.94 23.10 -36.70
N VAL A 722 -1.31 24.02 -35.97
CA VAL A 722 -0.94 25.33 -36.50
C VAL A 722 0.55 25.56 -36.41
N ARG A 723 1.05 26.35 -37.34
CA ARG A 723 2.40 26.92 -37.36
C ARG A 723 2.30 28.43 -37.19
N VAL A 724 3.00 28.96 -36.19
CA VAL A 724 3.11 30.40 -35.91
C VAL A 724 4.55 30.84 -36.17
N SER A 725 4.74 32.01 -36.79
CA SER A 725 6.06 32.60 -37.03
C SER A 725 6.25 33.78 -36.08
N ARG A 726 7.22 33.70 -35.17
CA ARG A 726 7.64 34.83 -34.31
C ARG A 726 9.16 34.94 -34.30
N ASP A 727 9.67 36.16 -34.42
CA ASP A 727 11.11 36.47 -34.37
C ASP A 727 11.99 35.62 -35.31
N GLY A 728 11.44 35.21 -36.47
CA GLY A 728 12.13 34.38 -37.45
C GLY A 728 12.20 32.88 -37.12
N GLN A 729 11.50 32.44 -36.06
CA GLN A 729 11.35 31.04 -35.68
C GLN A 729 9.92 30.55 -35.91
N PHE A 730 9.77 29.26 -36.21
CA PHE A 730 8.48 28.60 -36.31
C PHE A 730 8.16 27.83 -35.04
N TYR A 731 6.97 28.06 -34.51
CA TYR A 731 6.38 27.34 -33.39
C TYR A 731 5.20 26.51 -33.89
N TYR A 732 5.11 25.28 -33.43
CA TYR A 732 4.05 24.35 -33.78
C TYR A 732 3.23 23.99 -32.54
N GLY A 733 1.96 23.68 -32.73
CA GLY A 733 1.08 23.24 -31.66
C GLY A 733 -0.36 23.14 -32.09
N PHE A 734 -1.24 23.01 -31.11
CA PHE A 734 -2.66 22.80 -31.28
C PHE A 734 -3.44 24.04 -30.85
N VAL A 735 -4.46 24.39 -31.61
CA VAL A 735 -5.46 25.41 -31.27
C VAL A 735 -6.84 24.80 -31.53
N PRO A 736 -7.82 24.94 -30.64
CA PRO A 736 -9.16 24.45 -30.93
C PRO A 736 -9.70 25.10 -32.20
N THR A 737 -10.20 24.29 -33.14
CA THR A 737 -10.54 24.77 -34.48
C THR A 737 -11.57 25.90 -34.49
N GLY A 738 -12.47 25.94 -33.49
CA GLY A 738 -13.46 27.01 -33.34
C GLY A 738 -12.89 28.42 -33.08
N TYR A 739 -11.59 28.54 -32.77
CA TYR A 739 -10.91 29.82 -32.63
C TYR A 739 -10.34 30.34 -33.95
N LEU A 740 -10.39 29.57 -35.03
CA LEU A 740 -9.79 29.92 -36.32
C LEU A 740 -10.82 30.42 -37.33
N VAL A 741 -10.49 31.51 -38.00
CA VAL A 741 -11.24 32.08 -39.12
C VAL A 741 -10.34 32.06 -40.36
N GLU A 742 -10.69 31.30 -41.40
CA GLU A 742 -9.91 31.21 -42.64
C GLU A 742 -9.74 32.58 -43.30
N THR A 743 -8.51 32.89 -43.74
CA THR A 743 -8.17 34.14 -44.42
C THR A 743 -7.84 33.89 -45.90
N GLY A 744 -8.58 34.50 -46.81
CA GLY A 744 -8.36 34.45 -48.26
C GLY A 744 -9.64 34.55 -49.08
N GLU A 745 -9.52 34.94 -50.36
CA GLU A 745 -10.64 35.13 -51.32
C GLU A 745 -11.55 33.89 -51.49
N SER A 746 -11.13 32.71 -51.00
CA SER A 746 -11.90 31.47 -50.97
C SER A 746 -13.09 31.48 -49.98
N SER A 747 -13.18 32.46 -49.07
CA SER A 747 -14.30 32.55 -48.12
C SER A 747 -15.58 33.15 -48.72
N LEU A 748 -15.52 33.68 -49.95
CA LEU A 748 -16.70 34.12 -50.69
C LEU A 748 -17.32 32.93 -51.42
N ARG A 749 -18.08 32.09 -50.71
CA ARG A 749 -19.06 31.24 -51.37
C ARG A 749 -19.98 32.16 -52.19
N GLU A 750 -20.33 31.77 -53.42
CA GLU A 750 -21.38 32.40 -54.24
C GLU A 750 -22.75 32.22 -53.56
N GLU A 751 -22.93 32.80 -52.37
CA GLU A 751 -24.20 32.81 -51.65
C GLU A 751 -24.80 34.22 -51.73
N GLU A 752 -26.12 34.29 -51.93
CA GLU A 752 -26.89 35.54 -51.90
C GLU A 752 -26.57 36.32 -50.62
N PHE A 753 -26.15 37.57 -50.77
CA PHE A 753 -25.92 38.47 -49.65
C PHE A 753 -26.94 39.60 -49.66
N VAL A 754 -27.23 40.13 -48.46
CA VAL A 754 -28.04 41.33 -48.29
C VAL A 754 -27.22 42.42 -47.63
N TYR A 755 -27.40 43.65 -48.08
CA TYR A 755 -26.78 44.80 -47.45
C TYR A 755 -27.61 45.22 -46.22
N ARG A 756 -27.00 45.21 -45.03
CA ARG A 756 -27.64 45.68 -43.79
C ARG A 756 -26.75 46.70 -43.08
N PRO A 757 -27.29 47.86 -42.65
CA PRO A 757 -26.53 48.80 -41.83
C PRO A 757 -26.39 48.30 -40.40
N LEU A 758 -25.30 48.70 -39.74
CA LEU A 758 -25.19 48.62 -38.29
C LEU A 758 -26.28 49.48 -37.62
N LYS A 759 -26.74 49.09 -36.42
CA LYS A 759 -27.55 49.99 -35.60
C LYS A 759 -26.70 51.19 -35.16
N LYS A 760 -27.36 52.33 -35.00
CA LYS A 760 -26.73 53.63 -34.73
C LYS A 760 -25.73 53.65 -33.55
N ASP A 761 -25.95 52.81 -32.55
CA ASP A 761 -25.12 52.73 -31.34
C ASP A 761 -24.25 51.45 -31.28
N SER A 762 -24.17 50.70 -32.39
CA SER A 762 -23.37 49.47 -32.48
C SER A 762 -21.97 49.76 -33.00
N THR A 763 -20.98 49.08 -32.41
CA THR A 763 -19.59 49.05 -32.88
C THR A 763 -19.18 47.60 -33.12
N VAL A 764 -18.53 47.35 -34.25
CA VAL A 764 -18.05 46.02 -34.65
C VAL A 764 -16.59 46.12 -35.06
N VAL A 765 -15.78 45.09 -34.79
CA VAL A 765 -14.40 45.01 -35.30
C VAL A 765 -14.29 43.86 -36.30
N LEU A 766 -13.98 44.15 -37.56
CA LEU A 766 -13.76 43.16 -38.63
C LEU A 766 -12.31 43.23 -39.09
N GLY A 767 -11.54 42.15 -38.97
CA GLY A 767 -10.14 42.11 -39.43
C GLY A 767 -9.26 43.25 -38.91
N GLY A 768 -9.51 43.74 -37.68
CA GLY A 768 -8.81 44.87 -37.07
C GLY A 768 -9.37 46.26 -37.40
N LEU A 769 -10.33 46.37 -38.31
CA LEU A 769 -11.04 47.61 -38.62
C LEU A 769 -12.25 47.79 -37.70
N THR A 770 -12.36 48.94 -37.03
CA THR A 770 -13.52 49.29 -36.19
C THR A 770 -14.56 50.00 -37.04
N LEU A 771 -15.75 49.40 -37.13
CA LEU A 771 -16.90 49.88 -37.88
C LEU A 771 -17.95 50.44 -36.93
N GLU A 772 -18.48 51.62 -37.25
CA GLU A 772 -19.45 52.37 -36.42
C GLU A 772 -20.35 53.27 -37.28
N LYS A 773 -21.36 53.91 -36.69
CA LYS A 773 -22.22 54.94 -37.35
C LYS A 773 -23.00 54.43 -38.57
N GLU A 774 -23.71 53.30 -38.41
CA GLU A 774 -24.61 52.76 -39.44
C GLU A 774 -23.92 52.33 -40.75
N GLU A 775 -22.63 51.97 -40.69
CA GLU A 775 -21.92 51.43 -41.84
C GLU A 775 -22.60 50.18 -42.43
N MET A 776 -22.59 50.11 -43.76
CA MET A 776 -23.26 49.07 -44.54
C MET A 776 -22.39 47.82 -44.65
N LEU A 777 -22.92 46.70 -44.19
CA LEU A 777 -22.25 45.40 -44.25
C LEU A 777 -22.94 44.50 -45.27
N LYS A 778 -22.16 43.71 -46.02
CA LYS A 778 -22.66 42.56 -46.77
C LYS A 778 -22.88 41.43 -45.76
N VAL A 779 -24.12 40.98 -45.61
CA VAL A 779 -24.51 39.93 -44.65
C VAL A 779 -24.86 38.67 -45.42
N TYR A 780 -24.25 37.55 -45.04
CA TYR A 780 -24.35 36.28 -45.75
C TYR A 780 -25.12 35.27 -44.89
N GLY A 781 -26.19 34.70 -45.45
CA GLY A 781 -27.00 33.67 -44.80
C GLY A 781 -27.84 34.15 -43.61
N GLU A 782 -28.37 33.18 -42.85
CA GLU A 782 -29.08 33.41 -41.58
C GLU A 782 -28.13 33.25 -40.39
N ALA A 783 -28.54 33.76 -39.22
CA ALA A 783 -27.76 33.62 -37.99
C ALA A 783 -27.67 32.14 -37.54
N ASP A 784 -26.52 31.75 -36.99
CA ASP A 784 -26.29 30.42 -36.45
C ASP A 784 -27.03 30.18 -35.10
N SER A 785 -26.86 28.99 -34.51
CA SER A 785 -27.50 28.64 -33.23
C SER A 785 -27.10 29.54 -32.06
N ASN A 786 -26.06 30.37 -32.21
CA ASN A 786 -25.58 31.33 -31.22
C ASN A 786 -25.97 32.78 -31.56
N GLY A 787 -26.77 32.99 -32.62
CA GLY A 787 -27.22 34.32 -33.06
C GLY A 787 -26.15 35.11 -33.82
N MET A 788 -25.11 34.45 -34.33
CA MET A 788 -24.02 35.06 -35.07
C MET A 788 -24.22 34.94 -36.57
N VAL A 789 -23.91 35.99 -37.33
CA VAL A 789 -24.02 36.04 -38.79
C VAL A 789 -22.69 36.48 -39.42
N PHE A 790 -22.36 35.90 -40.56
CA PHE A 790 -21.15 36.24 -41.31
C PHE A 790 -21.33 37.55 -42.08
N VAL A 791 -20.39 38.47 -41.93
CA VAL A 791 -20.42 39.78 -42.58
C VAL A 791 -19.11 40.14 -43.27
N ALA A 792 -19.21 40.92 -44.34
CA ALA A 792 -18.09 41.56 -45.00
C ALA A 792 -18.31 43.07 -45.17
N TYR A 793 -17.25 43.84 -45.03
CA TYR A 793 -17.18 45.27 -45.33
C TYR A 793 -16.08 45.50 -46.36
N GLU A 794 -16.36 46.33 -47.36
CA GLU A 794 -15.39 46.71 -48.38
C GLU A 794 -15.15 48.21 -48.25
N ASP A 795 -13.90 48.60 -47.99
CA ASP A 795 -13.54 50.02 -47.88
C ASP A 795 -13.46 50.72 -49.25
N ALA A 796 -13.23 52.03 -49.24
CA ALA A 796 -13.14 52.84 -50.46
C ALA A 796 -11.92 52.48 -51.35
N ASP A 797 -10.92 51.80 -50.79
CA ASP A 797 -9.71 51.35 -51.48
C ASP A 797 -9.86 49.92 -52.02
N GLY A 798 -11.02 49.27 -51.81
CA GLY A 798 -11.34 47.93 -52.27
C GLY A 798 -10.83 46.81 -51.36
N ASN A 799 -10.38 47.12 -50.13
CA ASN A 799 -9.99 46.10 -49.16
C ASN A 799 -11.22 45.50 -48.50
N VAL A 800 -11.27 44.18 -48.41
CA VAL A 800 -12.39 43.45 -47.82
C VAL A 800 -12.03 42.97 -46.42
N TYR A 801 -12.85 43.36 -45.44
CA TYR A 801 -12.77 42.98 -44.04
C TYR A 801 -13.94 42.05 -43.71
N THR A 802 -13.68 40.89 -43.10
CA THR A 802 -14.72 39.89 -42.81
C THR A 802 -14.74 39.50 -41.33
N GLY A 803 -15.85 38.92 -40.88
CA GLY A 803 -15.98 38.38 -39.52
C GLY A 803 -17.40 37.93 -39.18
N MET A 804 -17.55 37.31 -38.01
CA MET A 804 -18.86 36.95 -37.45
C MET A 804 -19.31 38.00 -36.45
N ILE A 805 -20.55 38.47 -36.55
CA ILE A 805 -21.14 39.44 -35.62
C ILE A 805 -22.49 38.96 -35.12
N ARG A 806 -22.97 39.46 -33.97
CA ARG A 806 -24.34 39.18 -33.56
C ARG A 806 -25.33 39.84 -34.50
N GLU A 807 -26.34 39.10 -34.94
CA GLU A 807 -27.35 39.61 -35.87
C GLU A 807 -28.13 40.80 -35.28
N ASP A 808 -28.29 40.84 -33.96
CA ASP A 808 -28.98 41.92 -33.25
C ASP A 808 -28.26 43.27 -33.32
N LEU A 809 -27.01 43.32 -33.78
CA LEU A 809 -26.27 44.57 -34.02
C LEU A 809 -26.64 45.23 -35.36
N LEU A 810 -27.34 44.51 -36.24
CA LEU A 810 -27.77 44.98 -37.56
C LEU A 810 -29.21 45.52 -37.52
N GLN A 811 -29.51 46.50 -38.37
CA GLN A 811 -30.89 46.94 -38.57
C GLN A 811 -31.71 45.84 -39.26
N GLN A 812 -33.02 45.81 -39.01
CA GLN A 812 -33.93 44.89 -39.71
C GLN A 812 -33.94 45.20 -41.21
N PRO A 813 -34.09 44.19 -42.08
CA PRO A 813 -34.13 44.41 -43.53
C PRO A 813 -35.28 45.36 -43.90
N ASP A 814 -34.93 46.48 -44.52
CA ASP A 814 -35.87 47.53 -44.87
C ASP A 814 -36.64 47.12 -46.14
N ASN A 815 -37.89 46.66 -45.98
CA ASN A 815 -38.77 46.21 -47.07
C ASN A 815 -39.32 47.36 -47.95
N SER A 816 -38.72 48.55 -47.89
CA SER A 816 -39.14 49.76 -48.60
C SER A 816 -38.89 49.72 -50.12
N ILE A 817 -38.10 48.76 -50.62
CA ILE A 817 -37.89 48.54 -52.07
C ILE A 817 -39.15 47.97 -52.76
N ILE A 818 -39.95 47.15 -52.05
CA ILE A 818 -41.20 46.58 -52.60
C ILE A 818 -42.27 47.65 -52.77
N ALA A 819 -42.33 48.65 -51.88
CA ALA A 819 -43.29 49.75 -52.00
C ALA A 819 -43.02 50.62 -53.24
N VAL A 820 -41.75 50.88 -53.57
CA VAL A 820 -41.36 51.65 -54.77
C VAL A 820 -41.65 50.86 -56.05
N LEU A 821 -41.38 49.54 -56.06
CA LEU A 821 -41.64 48.66 -57.20
C LEU A 821 -43.13 48.44 -57.49
N VAL A 822 -44.02 48.56 -56.50
CA VAL A 822 -45.47 48.42 -56.69
C VAL A 822 -46.15 49.75 -57.02
N ILE A 823 -45.73 50.86 -56.41
CA ILE A 823 -46.39 52.17 -56.59
C ILE A 823 -46.10 52.76 -57.98
N VAL A 824 -44.86 52.64 -58.48
CA VAL A 824 -44.45 53.24 -59.76
C VAL A 824 -45.22 52.65 -60.96
N PRO A 825 -45.40 51.32 -61.10
CA PRO A 825 -46.24 50.75 -62.16
C PRO A 825 -47.72 51.13 -62.03
N LEU A 826 -48.24 51.22 -60.81
CA LEU A 826 -49.65 51.53 -60.55
C LEU A 826 -50.00 52.98 -60.92
N VAL A 827 -49.11 53.93 -60.60
CA VAL A 827 -49.22 55.33 -61.04
C VAL A 827 -49.07 55.43 -62.56
N THR A 828 -48.13 54.68 -63.15
CA THR A 828 -47.94 54.65 -64.61
C THR A 828 -49.17 54.11 -65.35
N ALA A 829 -49.81 53.06 -64.81
CA ALA A 829 -51.05 52.50 -65.33
C ALA A 829 -52.24 53.48 -65.19
N ALA A 830 -52.36 54.19 -64.06
CA ALA A 830 -53.40 55.18 -63.84
C ALA A 830 -53.28 56.41 -64.78
N VAL A 831 -52.05 56.84 -65.06
CA VAL A 831 -51.77 57.91 -66.04
C VAL A 831 -52.09 57.44 -67.46
N LEU A 832 -51.69 56.23 -67.85
CA LEU A 832 -52.05 55.65 -69.16
C LEU A 832 -53.56 55.50 -69.35
N PHE A 833 -54.30 55.06 -68.32
CA PHE A 833 -55.76 54.98 -68.37
C PHE A 833 -56.42 56.38 -68.46
N SER A 834 -55.89 57.37 -67.76
CA SER A 834 -56.40 58.75 -67.82
C SER A 834 -56.15 59.43 -69.17
N VAL A 835 -54.99 59.16 -69.79
CA VAL A 835 -54.65 59.64 -71.14
C VAL A 835 -55.51 58.94 -72.21
N CYS A 836 -55.72 57.63 -72.10
CA CYS A 836 -56.62 56.90 -73.01
C CYS A 836 -58.09 57.33 -72.86
N TYR A 837 -58.55 57.68 -71.66
CA TYR A 837 -59.89 58.22 -71.43
C TYR A 837 -60.08 59.62 -72.04
N LEU A 838 -59.06 60.47 -72.01
CA LEU A 838 -59.09 61.81 -72.62
C LEU A 838 -59.09 61.76 -74.16
N PHE A 839 -58.46 60.76 -74.78
CA PHE A 839 -58.50 60.56 -76.24
C PHE A 839 -59.82 59.96 -76.76
N LEU A 840 -60.59 59.26 -75.91
CA LEU A 840 -61.86 58.62 -76.29
C LEU A 840 -63.11 59.50 -76.06
N ARG A 841 -62.96 60.72 -75.52
CA ARG A 841 -64.08 61.64 -75.32
C ARG A 841 -64.36 62.46 -76.58
N ARG A 842 -65.16 61.90 -77.50
CA ARG A 842 -65.82 62.66 -78.58
C ARG A 842 -66.63 63.82 -77.99
N GLN A 843 -66.32 65.05 -78.41
CA GLN A 843 -67.17 66.21 -78.24
C GLN A 843 -68.23 66.29 -79.37
N PRO A 844 -69.38 66.96 -79.11
CA PRO A 844 -70.64 66.78 -79.82
C PRO A 844 -70.69 67.51 -81.17
N THR A 845 -71.39 66.90 -82.12
CA THR A 845 -71.68 67.46 -83.46
C THR A 845 -72.78 68.52 -83.40
N LEU A 846 -72.46 69.72 -83.91
CA LEU A 846 -73.40 70.73 -84.37
C LEU A 846 -73.50 70.64 -85.89
N GLN A 847 -74.46 69.85 -86.38
CA GLN A 847 -75.33 70.05 -87.55
C GLN A 847 -76.22 68.83 -87.72
#